data_AF-A0A1H0D177-F1
#
_entry.id   AF-A0A1H0D177-F1
#
_cell.length_a   1.000
_cell.length_b   1.000
_cell.length_c   1.000
_cell.angle_alpha   90.00
_cell.angle_beta   90.00
_cell.angle_gamma   90.00
#
_symmetry.space_group_name_H-M   'P 1'
#
loop_
_entity.id
_entity.type
_entity.pdbx_description
1 polymer ?
#
loop_
_entity_poly.entity_id
_entity_poly.type
_entity_poly.pdbx_seq_one_letter_code
_entity_poly.pdbx_strand_id
1 'polypeptide(L)'
;MKNKEIVDVFKNRGNNWFGENNESDCFAGNIPANVRNDVRNNFGISFDEEILFVRDTGFWNLRDQGLVITDEAIYCIPDNDNPEQKIYIPWSSMHQVRFKDLVMNINADFTDGSSECPIHVSYFVKSDNEDTQSRVGNKIADLLNKALDVFKPAKDPGEAALDEFFELMDQGKDNDTLLNFALDAYYKYPDTVAFCYWIAVLYGVKEEYYKALDYLDKGISQVEVGSPSYVHFNYRKYSTYELNLHDIPNARKYCFETYKYATDEKVIGQEGVNIKDDSDSDFKKYERAFSDMFLSQPYNDRKVLMPVREYVDLDQTYISVINIKNLPSITFPIGHPVANQLYIGHPYLPQKYIPFENYQLEFIEDKVREFCQIAQSLGAVEISIETENSSQSNSSRNYSSNIDGGIDYKVSSAKGGLKRDGSRNLIEEISQAINLHQTFAPTKQPCLPDNTVWYQNEPSWKRLYEQRMNGGLTQHEERIETRKSQVVDNHELQEVKAELQHLFAVANLNWNSSLDEKFSQQENAVLSIKVRFAPIESLGQLSNGSTKNSSINNAFSIKEQEYLTSLKEFLEDDTELSPRERKMLDRIRQSLGISEERAAELEASLAPQLTEDEQEYLEMYHEYAEKGEISEKERRRLDKFAAALGISDERKREIE
;
A
#
# COMPACT_ATOMS: atom_id res chain seq x y z
N MET A 1 8.01 39.16 -40.50
CA MET A 1 7.52 38.34 -41.64
C MET A 1 5.99 38.30 -41.64
N LYS A 2 5.34 38.09 -40.47
CA LYS A 2 3.88 38.09 -40.28
C LYS A 2 3.12 39.33 -40.79
N ASN A 3 3.65 40.53 -40.57
CA ASN A 3 2.95 41.79 -40.94
C ASN A 3 2.71 41.95 -42.45
N LYS A 4 3.63 41.42 -43.29
CA LYS A 4 3.47 41.49 -44.76
C LYS A 4 2.28 40.67 -45.25
N GLU A 5 1.94 39.60 -44.55
CA GLU A 5 0.86 38.70 -44.97
C GLU A 5 -0.52 39.27 -44.59
N ILE A 6 -0.65 39.98 -43.45
CA ILE A 6 -1.86 40.76 -43.14
C ILE A 6 -2.07 41.84 -44.22
N VAL A 7 -1.02 42.59 -44.53
CA VAL A 7 -1.04 43.61 -45.58
C VAL A 7 -1.52 43.02 -46.91
N ASP A 8 -1.09 41.81 -47.26
CA ASP A 8 -1.52 41.11 -48.47
C ASP A 8 -2.99 40.66 -48.42
N VAL A 9 -3.51 40.22 -47.26
CA VAL A 9 -4.94 39.92 -47.07
C VAL A 9 -5.79 41.17 -47.37
N PHE A 10 -5.37 42.33 -46.84
CA PHE A 10 -6.06 43.59 -47.06
C PHE A 10 -5.85 44.17 -48.47
N LYS A 11 -4.69 44.01 -49.10
CA LYS A 11 -4.46 44.47 -50.49
C LYS A 11 -5.17 43.61 -51.53
N ASN A 12 -5.18 42.28 -51.38
CA ASN A 12 -5.78 41.37 -52.35
C ASN A 12 -7.32 41.35 -52.30
N ARG A 13 -7.92 41.64 -51.14
CA ARG A 13 -9.38 41.57 -50.94
C ARG A 13 -10.02 42.90 -50.52
N GLY A 14 -9.23 43.84 -50.03
CA GLY A 14 -9.67 45.14 -49.51
C GLY A 14 -9.46 46.33 -50.44
N ASN A 15 -8.94 46.15 -51.67
CA ASN A 15 -8.70 47.25 -52.62
C ASN A 15 -9.92 48.13 -52.93
N ASN A 16 -11.15 47.68 -52.61
CA ASN A 16 -12.36 48.51 -52.69
C ASN A 16 -13.11 48.64 -51.36
N TRP A 17 -12.65 48.05 -50.24
CA TRP A 17 -13.33 47.98 -48.93
C TRP A 17 -14.86 47.94 -49.03
N PHE A 18 -15.34 46.98 -49.83
CA PHE A 18 -16.75 46.74 -50.09
C PHE A 18 -17.58 47.91 -50.67
N GLY A 19 -16.93 48.95 -51.18
CA GLY A 19 -17.54 50.16 -51.75
C GLY A 19 -17.61 51.35 -50.79
N GLU A 20 -17.01 51.24 -49.60
CA GLU A 20 -17.17 52.23 -48.52
C GLU A 20 -16.09 53.32 -48.49
N ASN A 21 -15.04 53.20 -49.33
CA ASN A 21 -14.06 54.29 -49.47
C ASN A 21 -14.74 55.48 -50.15
N ASN A 22 -14.79 56.61 -49.45
CA ASN A 22 -15.44 57.82 -49.93
C ASN A 22 -14.47 59.01 -50.02
N GLU A 23 -13.18 58.76 -49.86
CA GLU A 23 -12.08 59.74 -49.93
C GLU A 23 -12.23 60.95 -48.99
N SER A 24 -13.14 60.86 -48.01
CA SER A 24 -13.46 61.95 -47.09
C SER A 24 -13.28 61.54 -45.64
N ASP A 25 -14.05 60.58 -45.15
CA ASP A 25 -14.03 60.14 -43.74
C ASP A 25 -13.95 58.62 -43.62
N CYS A 26 -13.81 57.92 -44.74
CA CYS A 26 -13.55 56.49 -44.81
C CYS A 26 -12.52 56.23 -45.92
N PHE A 27 -11.37 55.67 -45.56
CA PHE A 27 -10.26 55.37 -46.47
C PHE A 27 -9.86 53.91 -46.32
N ALA A 28 -9.65 53.27 -47.47
CA ALA A 28 -9.12 51.92 -47.53
C ALA A 28 -8.22 51.77 -48.76
N GLY A 29 -7.10 51.07 -48.60
CA GLY A 29 -6.09 50.95 -49.65
C GLY A 29 -5.21 52.20 -49.75
N ASN A 30 -5.42 53.06 -50.76
CA ASN A 30 -4.56 54.22 -51.01
C ASN A 30 -4.89 55.41 -50.11
N ILE A 31 -4.47 55.35 -48.84
CA ILE A 31 -4.73 56.40 -47.85
C ILE A 31 -3.77 57.59 -48.08
N PRO A 32 -4.26 58.84 -48.22
CA PRO A 32 -3.41 60.02 -48.42
C PRO A 32 -2.40 60.25 -47.28
N ALA A 33 -1.22 60.80 -47.61
CA ALA A 33 -0.13 60.98 -46.64
C ALA A 33 -0.51 61.93 -45.48
N ASN A 34 -1.30 62.97 -45.75
CA ASN A 34 -1.82 63.86 -44.70
C ASN A 34 -2.75 63.09 -43.75
N VAL A 35 -3.68 62.28 -44.28
CA VAL A 35 -4.58 61.46 -43.46
C VAL A 35 -3.80 60.47 -42.58
N ARG A 36 -2.77 59.83 -43.13
CA ARG A 36 -1.88 58.94 -42.34
C ARG A 36 -1.19 59.70 -41.21
N ASN A 37 -0.65 60.88 -41.48
CA ASN A 37 0.03 61.68 -40.46
C ASN A 37 -0.94 62.10 -39.34
N ASP A 38 -2.16 62.52 -39.71
CA ASP A 38 -3.17 62.96 -38.74
C ASP A 38 -3.60 61.80 -37.83
N VAL A 39 -3.95 60.64 -38.39
CA VAL A 39 -4.32 59.47 -37.57
C VAL A 39 -3.16 58.94 -36.74
N ARG A 40 -1.92 58.98 -37.25
CA ARG A 40 -0.74 58.56 -36.47
C ARG A 40 -0.57 59.40 -35.23
N ASN A 41 -0.69 60.72 -35.36
CA ASN A 41 -0.54 61.65 -34.26
C ASN A 41 -1.70 61.50 -33.26
N ASN A 42 -2.93 61.45 -33.75
CA ASN A 42 -4.13 61.47 -32.90
C ASN A 42 -4.40 60.12 -32.22
N PHE A 43 -4.18 59.01 -32.91
CA PHE A 43 -4.35 57.66 -32.36
C PHE A 43 -3.06 57.12 -31.73
N GLY A 44 -1.92 57.80 -31.83
CA GLY A 44 -0.64 57.33 -31.27
C GLY A 44 -0.13 56.03 -31.89
N ILE A 45 -0.17 55.94 -33.23
CA ILE A 45 0.22 54.75 -34.01
C ILE A 45 1.70 54.83 -34.41
N SER A 46 2.48 53.77 -34.15
CA SER A 46 3.93 53.75 -34.41
C SER A 46 4.25 53.90 -35.89
N PHE A 47 5.29 54.67 -36.26
CA PHE A 47 5.71 54.88 -37.65
C PHE A 47 5.95 53.58 -38.44
N ASP A 48 6.31 52.51 -37.75
CA ASP A 48 6.58 51.19 -38.32
C ASP A 48 5.30 50.40 -38.72
N GLU A 49 4.13 50.79 -38.21
CA GLU A 49 2.83 50.16 -38.56
C GLU A 49 2.30 50.66 -39.91
N GLU A 50 1.91 49.74 -40.79
CA GLU A 50 1.21 50.05 -42.05
C GLU A 50 -0.29 50.25 -41.77
N ILE A 51 -0.80 51.45 -42.03
CA ILE A 51 -2.23 51.76 -41.88
C ILE A 51 -3.00 51.18 -43.08
N LEU A 52 -3.97 50.32 -42.80
CA LEU A 52 -4.74 49.56 -43.79
C LEU A 52 -6.14 50.15 -44.00
N PHE A 53 -6.72 50.76 -42.95
CA PHE A 53 -8.06 51.32 -42.97
C PHE A 53 -8.18 52.49 -41.99
N VAL A 54 -8.97 53.50 -42.37
CA VAL A 54 -9.32 54.65 -41.51
C VAL A 54 -10.80 54.98 -41.70
N ARG A 55 -11.55 55.06 -40.59
CA ARG A 55 -12.91 55.60 -40.54
C ARG A 55 -13.00 56.66 -39.45
N ASP A 56 -13.31 57.89 -39.82
CA ASP A 56 -13.49 59.00 -38.90
C ASP A 56 -14.98 59.23 -38.59
N THR A 57 -15.41 58.95 -37.36
CA THR A 57 -16.82 59.10 -36.96
C THR A 57 -17.14 60.50 -36.43
N GLY A 58 -16.15 61.39 -36.35
CA GLY A 58 -16.29 62.74 -35.82
C GLY A 58 -17.03 63.67 -36.77
N PHE A 59 -17.82 64.58 -36.22
CA PHE A 59 -18.57 65.57 -37.02
C PHE A 59 -17.67 66.48 -37.86
N TRP A 60 -16.52 66.86 -37.31
CA TRP A 60 -15.55 67.76 -37.95
C TRP A 60 -14.52 67.03 -38.83
N ASN A 61 -14.52 65.70 -38.81
CA ASN A 61 -13.62 64.89 -39.64
C ASN A 61 -12.13 65.20 -39.38
N LEU A 62 -11.74 65.37 -38.12
CA LEU A 62 -10.41 65.83 -37.67
C LEU A 62 -9.40 64.70 -37.42
N ARG A 63 -9.79 63.45 -37.70
CA ARG A 63 -9.01 62.22 -37.49
C ARG A 63 -8.66 61.97 -36.04
N ASP A 64 -9.46 62.44 -35.11
CA ASP A 64 -9.31 62.28 -33.66
C ASP A 64 -10.40 61.38 -33.04
N GLN A 65 -11.37 60.95 -33.84
CA GLN A 65 -12.44 60.01 -33.46
C GLN A 65 -12.63 58.95 -34.54
N GLY A 66 -13.04 57.74 -34.16
CA GLY A 66 -13.38 56.65 -35.08
C GLY A 66 -12.43 55.46 -34.97
N LEU A 67 -12.21 54.74 -36.07
CA LEU A 67 -11.52 53.45 -36.09
C LEU A 67 -10.40 53.41 -37.14
N VAL A 68 -9.26 52.84 -36.75
CA VAL A 68 -8.09 52.63 -37.60
C VAL A 68 -7.63 51.18 -37.49
N ILE A 69 -7.40 50.52 -38.63
CA ILE A 69 -6.84 49.16 -38.67
C ILE A 69 -5.46 49.24 -39.28
N THR A 70 -4.50 48.59 -38.63
CA THR A 70 -3.11 48.47 -39.06
C THR A 70 -2.74 47.00 -39.26
N ASP A 71 -1.52 46.76 -39.70
CA ASP A 71 -0.91 45.44 -39.75
C ASP A 71 -0.54 44.87 -38.36
N GLU A 72 -0.65 45.64 -37.28
CA GLU A 72 -0.34 45.22 -35.90
C GLU A 72 -1.56 45.21 -34.95
N ALA A 73 -2.53 46.11 -35.14
CA ALA A 73 -3.67 46.26 -34.24
C ALA A 73 -4.90 46.95 -34.86
N ILE A 74 -6.02 46.84 -34.15
CA ILE A 74 -7.22 47.68 -34.32
C ILE A 74 -7.22 48.76 -33.22
N TYR A 75 -7.36 50.00 -33.64
CA TYR A 75 -7.48 51.18 -32.78
C TYR A 75 -8.87 51.79 -32.94
N CYS A 76 -9.54 52.13 -31.84
CA CYS A 76 -10.81 52.85 -31.88
C CYS A 76 -10.86 53.93 -30.80
N ILE A 77 -11.18 55.16 -31.16
CA ILE A 77 -11.50 56.26 -30.24
C ILE A 77 -13.00 56.51 -30.40
N PRO A 78 -13.85 56.04 -29.46
CA PRO A 78 -15.30 56.18 -29.58
C PRO A 78 -15.77 57.64 -29.58
N ASP A 79 -15.09 58.48 -28.80
CA ASP A 79 -15.44 59.87 -28.53
C ASP A 79 -14.15 60.69 -28.32
N ASN A 80 -13.96 61.74 -29.13
CA ASN A 80 -12.76 62.57 -29.03
C ASN A 80 -12.75 63.51 -27.81
N ASP A 81 -13.89 63.68 -27.14
CA ASP A 81 -13.93 64.37 -25.83
C ASP A 81 -13.35 63.50 -24.70
N ASN A 82 -13.23 62.17 -24.92
CA ASN A 82 -12.72 61.19 -23.97
C ASN A 82 -11.66 60.27 -24.61
N PRO A 83 -10.54 60.81 -25.13
CA PRO A 83 -9.55 60.05 -25.90
C PRO A 83 -8.85 58.95 -25.09
N GLU A 84 -8.88 59.01 -23.76
CA GLU A 84 -8.39 57.95 -22.88
C GLU A 84 -9.24 56.67 -22.90
N GLN A 85 -10.49 56.73 -23.40
CA GLN A 85 -11.34 55.54 -23.64
C GLN A 85 -10.98 54.82 -24.95
N LYS A 86 -9.83 55.15 -25.54
CA LYS A 86 -9.30 54.49 -26.72
C LYS A 86 -9.19 52.98 -26.50
N ILE A 87 -9.82 52.24 -27.39
CA ILE A 87 -9.73 50.79 -27.50
C ILE A 87 -8.50 50.46 -28.36
N TYR A 88 -7.65 49.59 -27.84
CA TYR A 88 -6.48 49.04 -28.53
C TYR A 88 -6.54 47.52 -28.47
N ILE A 89 -6.60 46.88 -29.63
CA ILE A 89 -6.68 45.43 -29.74
C ILE A 89 -5.56 44.96 -30.69
N PRO A 90 -4.41 44.48 -30.17
CA PRO A 90 -3.37 43.93 -31.02
C PRO A 90 -3.82 42.62 -31.66
N TRP A 91 -3.35 42.33 -32.88
CA TRP A 91 -3.67 41.05 -33.54
C TRP A 91 -3.22 39.84 -32.71
N SER A 92 -2.17 40.00 -31.88
CA SER A 92 -1.65 38.97 -30.99
C SER A 92 -2.54 38.59 -29.83
N SER A 93 -3.51 39.41 -29.46
CA SER A 93 -4.47 39.08 -28.40
C SER A 93 -5.81 38.58 -28.94
N MET A 94 -6.06 38.65 -30.25
CA MET A 94 -7.36 38.29 -30.83
C MET A 94 -7.51 36.78 -31.04
N HIS A 95 -8.72 36.25 -30.79
CA HIS A 95 -9.05 34.83 -30.97
C HIS A 95 -10.05 34.60 -32.11
N GLN A 96 -11.07 35.45 -32.20
CA GLN A 96 -12.17 35.36 -33.17
C GLN A 96 -12.90 36.70 -33.34
N VAL A 97 -13.43 36.96 -34.54
CA VAL A 97 -14.35 38.08 -34.77
C VAL A 97 -15.72 37.56 -35.22
N ARG A 98 -16.81 38.01 -34.58
CA ARG A 98 -18.18 37.64 -34.96
C ARG A 98 -19.01 38.88 -35.23
N PHE A 99 -19.76 38.87 -36.33
CA PHE A 99 -20.70 39.94 -36.65
C PHE A 99 -22.14 39.48 -36.38
N LYS A 100 -22.86 40.19 -35.51
CA LYS A 100 -24.26 39.92 -35.17
C LYS A 100 -24.95 41.20 -34.74
N ASP A 101 -26.21 41.38 -35.13
CA ASP A 101 -27.06 42.51 -34.69
C ASP A 101 -26.38 43.89 -34.87
N LEU A 102 -25.73 44.10 -36.03
CA LEU A 102 -24.98 45.32 -36.38
C LEU A 102 -23.74 45.60 -35.49
N VAL A 103 -23.31 44.64 -34.69
CA VAL A 103 -22.14 44.74 -33.82
C VAL A 103 -21.06 43.74 -34.24
N MET A 104 -19.83 44.23 -34.33
CA MET A 104 -18.63 43.44 -34.46
C MET A 104 -18.12 43.09 -33.07
N ASN A 105 -18.28 41.83 -32.69
CA ASN A 105 -17.79 41.30 -31.43
C ASN A 105 -16.40 40.70 -31.63
N ILE A 106 -15.38 41.38 -31.09
CA ILE A 106 -13.98 40.98 -31.20
C ILE A 106 -13.59 40.27 -29.91
N ASN A 107 -13.37 38.96 -29.98
CA ASN A 107 -12.89 38.18 -28.85
C ASN A 107 -11.36 38.29 -28.74
N ALA A 108 -10.87 38.77 -27.60
CA ALA A 108 -9.45 38.98 -27.36
C ALA A 108 -9.10 38.93 -25.87
N ASP A 109 -7.81 38.80 -25.56
CA ASP A 109 -7.28 38.84 -24.20
C ASP A 109 -7.18 40.30 -23.70
N PHE A 110 -8.14 40.72 -22.86
CA PHE A 110 -8.14 42.05 -22.24
C PHE A 110 -7.62 42.03 -20.80
N THR A 111 -6.92 43.09 -20.40
CA THR A 111 -6.32 43.20 -19.06
C THR A 111 -7.33 43.38 -17.93
N ASP A 112 -8.57 43.76 -18.26
CA ASP A 112 -9.68 43.94 -17.33
C ASP A 112 -10.50 42.66 -17.07
N GLY A 113 -10.13 41.54 -17.71
CA GLY A 113 -10.81 40.26 -17.59
C GLY A 113 -12.05 40.11 -18.48
N SER A 114 -12.38 41.10 -19.31
CA SER A 114 -13.36 40.92 -20.38
C SER A 114 -12.80 40.02 -21.48
N SER A 115 -13.69 39.34 -22.22
CA SER A 115 -13.30 38.42 -23.31
C SER A 115 -13.84 38.82 -24.67
N GLU A 116 -14.59 39.93 -24.75
CA GLU A 116 -15.23 40.39 -25.98
C GLU A 116 -15.35 41.92 -25.97
N CYS A 117 -14.89 42.56 -27.05
CA CYS A 117 -15.04 43.99 -27.28
C CYS A 117 -16.06 44.23 -28.40
N PRO A 118 -17.27 44.73 -28.08
CA PRO A 118 -18.28 45.06 -29.06
C PRO A 118 -17.99 46.41 -29.73
N ILE A 119 -17.90 46.44 -31.06
CA ILE A 119 -17.78 47.68 -31.85
C ILE A 119 -18.91 47.72 -32.88
N HIS A 120 -19.73 48.78 -32.84
CA HIS A 120 -20.83 48.93 -33.79
C HIS A 120 -20.32 49.06 -35.24
N VAL A 121 -21.05 48.52 -36.21
CA VAL A 121 -20.65 48.47 -37.62
C VAL A 121 -20.47 49.85 -38.27
N SER A 122 -21.05 50.91 -37.70
CA SER A 122 -20.88 52.29 -38.15
C SER A 122 -19.42 52.79 -38.08
N TYR A 123 -18.59 52.15 -37.25
CA TYR A 123 -17.14 52.40 -37.19
C TYR A 123 -16.37 51.74 -38.35
N PHE A 124 -17.04 50.92 -39.14
CA PHE A 124 -16.46 50.23 -40.29
C PHE A 124 -17.12 50.64 -41.61
N VAL A 125 -18.35 51.19 -41.57
CA VAL A 125 -19.23 51.45 -42.72
C VAL A 125 -19.96 52.77 -42.52
N LYS A 126 -20.01 53.64 -43.54
CA LYS A 126 -20.78 54.89 -43.51
C LYS A 126 -22.06 54.76 -44.32
N SER A 127 -23.01 54.03 -43.76
CA SER A 127 -24.32 53.81 -44.37
C SER A 127 -25.39 53.79 -43.29
N ASP A 128 -26.52 54.47 -43.52
CA ASP A 128 -27.70 54.40 -42.64
C ASP A 128 -28.65 53.25 -43.06
N ASN A 129 -28.27 52.46 -44.08
CA ASN A 129 -29.05 51.33 -44.58
C ASN A 129 -28.60 50.04 -43.88
N GLU A 130 -29.46 49.48 -43.04
CA GLU A 130 -29.18 48.27 -42.24
C GLU A 130 -28.86 47.04 -43.09
N ASP A 131 -29.45 46.86 -44.28
CA ASP A 131 -29.13 45.75 -45.18
C ASP A 131 -27.69 45.87 -45.71
N THR A 132 -27.27 47.10 -46.00
CA THR A 132 -25.90 47.41 -46.44
C THR A 132 -24.91 47.19 -45.32
N GLN A 133 -25.21 47.71 -44.13
CA GLN A 133 -24.41 47.48 -42.93
C GLN A 133 -24.29 45.99 -42.60
N SER A 134 -25.38 45.23 -42.69
CA SER A 134 -25.39 43.79 -42.41
C SER A 134 -24.55 43.00 -43.44
N ARG A 135 -24.72 43.30 -44.73
CA ARG A 135 -23.97 42.65 -45.80
C ARG A 135 -22.48 42.97 -45.74
N VAL A 136 -22.13 44.22 -45.47
CA VAL A 136 -20.72 44.66 -45.38
C VAL A 136 -20.09 44.19 -44.07
N GLY A 137 -20.80 44.25 -42.95
CA GLY A 137 -20.35 43.77 -41.64
C GLY A 137 -19.92 42.30 -41.66
N ASN A 138 -20.71 41.42 -42.27
CA ASN A 138 -20.33 40.01 -42.47
C ASN A 138 -19.02 39.86 -43.26
N LYS A 139 -18.84 40.64 -44.33
CA LYS A 139 -17.63 40.58 -45.14
C LYS A 139 -16.40 41.14 -44.42
N ILE A 140 -16.59 42.13 -43.55
CA ILE A 140 -15.50 42.67 -42.71
C ILE A 140 -15.12 41.64 -41.65
N ALA A 141 -16.08 41.01 -40.96
CA ALA A 141 -15.77 39.93 -40.03
C ALA A 141 -15.00 38.78 -40.71
N ASP A 142 -15.41 38.36 -41.92
CA ASP A 142 -14.68 37.38 -42.71
C ASP A 142 -13.26 37.82 -43.05
N LEU A 143 -13.06 39.10 -43.35
CA LEU A 143 -11.75 39.67 -43.67
C LEU A 143 -10.85 39.69 -42.42
N LEU A 144 -11.39 40.11 -41.28
CA LEU A 144 -10.67 40.16 -40.01
C LEU A 144 -10.29 38.75 -39.52
N ASN A 145 -11.17 37.76 -39.62
CA ASN A 145 -10.83 36.37 -39.28
C ASN A 145 -9.74 35.81 -40.20
N LYS A 146 -9.73 36.15 -41.49
CA LYS A 146 -8.66 35.72 -42.40
C LYS A 146 -7.33 36.39 -42.10
N ALA A 147 -7.35 37.67 -41.72
CA ALA A 147 -6.14 38.34 -41.24
C ALA A 147 -5.64 37.68 -39.95
N LEU A 148 -6.55 37.24 -39.08
CA LEU A 148 -6.23 36.54 -37.85
C LEU A 148 -5.64 35.13 -38.09
N ASP A 149 -6.16 34.38 -39.04
CA ASP A 149 -5.64 33.04 -39.41
C ASP A 149 -4.19 33.11 -39.91
N VAL A 150 -3.84 34.20 -40.58
CA VAL A 150 -2.47 34.49 -41.03
C VAL A 150 -1.57 34.94 -39.88
N PHE A 151 -2.13 35.60 -38.87
CA PHE A 151 -1.38 36.07 -37.70
C PHE A 151 -1.05 34.93 -36.72
N LYS A 152 -1.99 33.99 -36.54
CA LYS A 152 -1.83 32.80 -35.70
C LYS A 152 -0.57 32.03 -36.17
N PRO A 153 0.34 31.61 -35.27
CA PRO A 153 1.42 30.72 -35.67
C PRO A 153 0.82 29.49 -36.35
N ALA A 154 1.52 28.93 -37.36
CA ALA A 154 1.13 27.64 -37.93
C ALA A 154 0.92 26.65 -36.78
N LYS A 155 -0.26 26.03 -36.73
CA LYS A 155 -0.61 25.05 -35.70
C LYS A 155 0.51 24.02 -35.60
N ASP A 156 0.87 23.64 -34.38
CA ASP A 156 1.90 22.65 -34.17
C ASP A 156 1.58 21.40 -35.02
N PRO A 157 2.54 20.86 -35.81
CA PRO A 157 2.27 19.73 -36.69
C PRO A 157 1.72 18.49 -35.97
N GLY A 158 2.08 18.30 -34.70
CA GLY A 158 1.56 17.24 -33.86
C GLY A 158 0.13 17.49 -33.41
N GLU A 159 -0.20 18.71 -32.99
CA GLU A 159 -1.59 19.10 -32.70
C GLU A 159 -2.50 19.00 -33.94
N ALA A 160 -2.00 19.38 -35.12
CA ALA A 160 -2.73 19.24 -36.37
C ALA A 160 -2.97 17.76 -36.73
N ALA A 161 -1.99 16.88 -36.49
CA ALA A 161 -2.17 15.44 -36.65
C ALA A 161 -3.18 14.86 -35.64
N LEU A 162 -3.26 15.43 -34.44
CA LEU A 162 -4.24 15.00 -33.44
C LEU A 162 -5.68 15.37 -33.85
N ASP A 163 -5.88 16.56 -34.43
CA ASP A 163 -7.17 16.92 -35.03
C ASP A 163 -7.58 15.93 -36.13
N GLU A 164 -6.65 15.61 -37.05
CA GLU A 164 -6.90 14.64 -38.13
C GLU A 164 -7.26 13.26 -37.55
N PHE A 165 -6.57 12.83 -36.49
CA PHE A 165 -6.91 11.60 -35.79
C PHE A 165 -8.35 11.62 -35.24
N PHE A 166 -8.78 12.73 -34.62
CA PHE A 166 -10.15 12.89 -34.14
C PHE A 166 -11.17 12.88 -35.29
N GLU A 167 -10.89 13.54 -36.41
CA GLU A 167 -11.74 13.48 -37.59
C GLU A 167 -11.89 12.06 -38.13
N LEU A 168 -10.82 11.26 -38.14
CA LEU A 168 -10.87 9.85 -38.54
C LEU A 168 -11.74 9.03 -37.58
N MET A 169 -11.68 9.30 -36.27
CA MET A 169 -12.56 8.65 -35.29
C MET A 169 -14.03 9.03 -35.50
N ASP A 170 -14.33 10.31 -35.73
CA ASP A 170 -15.70 10.80 -35.99
C ASP A 170 -16.28 10.23 -37.30
N GLN A 171 -15.42 9.96 -38.29
CA GLN A 171 -15.79 9.25 -39.52
C GLN A 171 -16.02 7.75 -39.33
N GLY A 172 -15.78 7.22 -38.13
CA GLY A 172 -15.97 5.80 -37.81
C GLY A 172 -14.98 4.87 -38.53
N LYS A 173 -13.73 5.31 -38.71
CA LYS A 173 -12.66 4.44 -39.24
C LYS A 173 -12.42 3.27 -38.28
N ASP A 174 -11.97 2.14 -38.84
CA ASP A 174 -11.68 0.95 -38.04
C ASP A 174 -10.43 1.14 -37.15
N ASN A 175 -10.35 0.36 -36.08
CA ASN A 175 -9.30 0.48 -35.07
C ASN A 175 -7.90 0.21 -35.62
N ASP A 176 -7.74 -0.62 -36.66
CA ASP A 176 -6.41 -0.90 -37.24
C ASP A 176 -5.92 0.31 -38.03
N THR A 177 -6.80 0.95 -38.80
CA THR A 177 -6.51 2.22 -39.49
C THR A 177 -6.13 3.31 -38.49
N LEU A 178 -6.92 3.49 -37.42
CA LEU A 178 -6.66 4.48 -36.37
C LEU A 178 -5.33 4.21 -35.65
N LEU A 179 -5.04 2.94 -35.34
CA LEU A 179 -3.82 2.55 -34.64
C LEU A 179 -2.57 2.83 -35.50
N ASN A 180 -2.62 2.48 -36.79
CA ASN A 180 -1.51 2.75 -37.70
C ASN A 180 -1.26 4.25 -37.85
N PHE A 181 -2.32 5.06 -37.94
CA PHE A 181 -2.20 6.52 -37.96
C PHE A 181 -1.54 7.04 -36.68
N ALA A 182 -2.08 6.65 -35.51
CA ALA A 182 -1.58 7.13 -34.23
C ALA A 182 -0.11 6.73 -34.00
N LEU A 183 0.29 5.52 -34.40
CA LEU A 183 1.68 5.07 -34.35
C LEU A 183 2.59 5.92 -35.24
N ASP A 184 2.22 6.14 -36.51
CA ASP A 184 3.00 6.98 -37.43
C ASP A 184 3.15 8.42 -36.90
N ALA A 185 2.04 8.99 -36.43
CA ALA A 185 2.01 10.31 -35.84
C ALA A 185 2.88 10.42 -34.58
N TYR A 186 2.85 9.42 -33.69
CA TYR A 186 3.72 9.34 -32.52
C TYR A 186 5.21 9.31 -32.90
N TYR A 187 5.60 8.54 -33.92
CA TYR A 187 7.01 8.50 -34.35
C TYR A 187 7.45 9.80 -35.02
N LYS A 188 6.53 10.50 -35.69
CA LYS A 188 6.81 11.76 -36.38
C LYS A 188 6.81 12.95 -35.43
N TYR A 189 5.95 12.92 -34.41
CA TYR A 189 5.70 14.00 -33.46
C TYR A 189 5.72 13.46 -32.02
N PRO A 190 6.88 12.97 -31.53
CA PRO A 190 6.98 12.30 -30.23
C PRO A 190 6.56 13.20 -29.05
N ASP A 191 6.71 14.52 -29.18
CA ASP A 191 6.33 15.49 -28.14
C ASP A 191 4.80 15.62 -27.96
N THR A 192 4.01 15.07 -28.90
CA THR A 192 2.53 15.04 -28.79
C THR A 192 2.09 13.83 -27.98
N VAL A 193 2.25 13.93 -26.65
CA VAL A 193 2.04 12.82 -25.71
C VAL A 193 0.62 12.23 -25.75
N ALA A 194 -0.37 12.98 -26.23
CA ALA A 194 -1.74 12.49 -26.43
C ALA A 194 -1.81 11.22 -27.29
N PHE A 195 -0.90 11.02 -28.25
CA PHE A 195 -0.87 9.79 -29.05
C PHE A 195 -0.55 8.55 -28.20
N CYS A 196 0.28 8.65 -27.16
CA CYS A 196 0.51 7.53 -26.25
C CYS A 196 -0.80 7.02 -25.64
N TYR A 197 -1.71 7.92 -25.27
CA TYR A 197 -2.99 7.57 -24.68
C TYR A 197 -3.86 6.82 -25.70
N TRP A 198 -4.02 7.39 -26.89
CA TRP A 198 -4.88 6.81 -27.92
C TRP A 198 -4.34 5.48 -28.47
N ILE A 199 -3.02 5.35 -28.62
CA ILE A 199 -2.38 4.08 -28.96
C ILE A 199 -2.69 3.03 -27.88
N ALA A 200 -2.59 3.39 -26.60
CA ALA A 200 -2.92 2.48 -25.51
C ALA A 200 -4.40 2.08 -25.50
N VAL A 201 -5.31 3.02 -25.76
CA VAL A 201 -6.76 2.73 -25.90
C VAL A 201 -6.99 1.71 -27.02
N LEU A 202 -6.40 1.93 -28.19
CA LEU A 202 -6.56 1.07 -29.36
C LEU A 202 -5.95 -0.32 -29.16
N TYR A 203 -4.75 -0.43 -28.57
CA TYR A 203 -4.20 -1.73 -28.18
C TYR A 203 -5.09 -2.44 -27.14
N GLY A 204 -5.68 -1.71 -26.20
CA GLY A 204 -6.62 -2.27 -25.23
C GLY A 204 -7.87 -2.86 -25.89
N VAL A 205 -8.44 -2.19 -26.90
CA VAL A 205 -9.58 -2.72 -27.67
C VAL A 205 -9.20 -3.99 -28.45
N LYS A 206 -7.93 -4.13 -28.83
CA LYS A 206 -7.38 -5.33 -29.48
C LYS A 206 -6.94 -6.42 -28.49
N GLU A 207 -7.20 -6.23 -27.19
CA GLU A 207 -6.78 -7.13 -26.11
C GLU A 207 -5.24 -7.29 -25.99
N GLU A 208 -4.47 -6.35 -26.54
CA GLU A 208 -3.00 -6.31 -26.46
C GLU A 208 -2.54 -5.50 -25.24
N TYR A 209 -2.98 -5.90 -24.04
CA TYR A 209 -2.88 -5.11 -22.81
C TYR A 209 -1.45 -4.72 -22.43
N TYR A 210 -0.46 -5.61 -22.60
CA TYR A 210 0.94 -5.27 -22.29
C TYR A 210 1.51 -4.19 -23.22
N LYS A 211 1.09 -4.14 -24.49
CA LYS A 211 1.46 -3.05 -25.39
C LYS A 211 0.74 -1.77 -25.00
N ALA A 212 -0.52 -1.86 -24.58
CA ALA A 212 -1.23 -0.71 -24.05
C ALA A 212 -0.49 -0.11 -22.84
N LEU A 213 -0.09 -0.94 -21.87
CA LEU A 213 0.68 -0.53 -20.70
C LEU A 213 2.01 0.14 -21.07
N ASP A 214 2.78 -0.41 -22.02
CA ASP A 214 4.04 0.18 -22.49
C ASP A 214 3.86 1.62 -23.03
N TYR A 215 2.78 1.88 -23.78
CA TYR A 215 2.48 3.24 -24.25
C TYR A 215 1.98 4.16 -23.13
N LEU A 216 1.23 3.64 -22.15
CA LEU A 216 0.86 4.42 -20.96
C LEU A 216 2.11 4.81 -20.16
N ASP A 217 3.08 3.91 -19.98
CA ASP A 217 4.35 4.19 -19.30
C ASP A 217 5.16 5.27 -20.02
N LYS A 218 5.25 5.17 -21.35
CA LYS A 218 5.88 6.20 -22.18
C LYS A 218 5.20 7.56 -22.01
N GLY A 219 3.86 7.59 -21.99
CA GLY A 219 3.09 8.81 -21.78
C GLY A 219 3.32 9.42 -20.39
N ILE A 220 3.27 8.59 -19.35
CA ILE A 220 3.50 9.00 -17.95
C ILE A 220 4.89 9.62 -17.77
N SER A 221 5.93 9.04 -18.40
CA SER A 221 7.30 9.54 -18.29
C SER A 221 7.56 10.91 -18.95
N GLN A 222 6.62 11.38 -19.79
CA GLN A 222 6.74 12.62 -20.56
C GLN A 222 5.88 13.77 -20.01
N VAL A 223 5.03 13.52 -19.02
CA VAL A 223 4.13 14.53 -18.46
C VAL A 223 4.51 14.87 -17.03
N GLU A 224 4.16 16.09 -16.60
CA GLU A 224 4.35 16.51 -15.21
C GLU A 224 3.46 15.69 -14.27
N VAL A 225 4.03 15.24 -13.15
CA VAL A 225 3.31 14.49 -12.10
C VAL A 225 2.15 15.34 -11.58
N GLY A 226 0.96 14.74 -11.53
CA GLY A 226 -0.26 15.42 -11.10
C GLY A 226 -0.93 16.32 -12.14
N SER A 227 -0.36 16.47 -13.34
CA SER A 227 -1.07 17.10 -14.46
C SER A 227 -2.35 16.32 -14.85
N PRO A 228 -3.33 16.95 -15.51
CA PRO A 228 -4.51 16.23 -16.00
C PRO A 228 -4.15 15.02 -16.85
N SER A 229 -3.17 15.13 -17.75
CA SER A 229 -2.71 14.00 -18.57
C SER A 229 -2.15 12.86 -17.70
N TYR A 230 -1.35 13.16 -16.68
CA TYR A 230 -0.82 12.16 -15.74
C TYR A 230 -1.95 11.37 -15.05
N VAL A 231 -3.01 12.07 -14.62
CA VAL A 231 -4.19 11.45 -14.01
C VAL A 231 -4.91 10.53 -15.00
N HIS A 232 -5.13 10.96 -16.25
CA HIS A 232 -5.80 10.13 -17.27
C HIS A 232 -5.00 8.89 -17.64
N PHE A 233 -3.67 9.02 -17.77
CA PHE A 233 -2.80 7.89 -18.04
C PHE A 233 -2.87 6.86 -16.92
N ASN A 234 -2.74 7.28 -15.66
CA ASN A 234 -2.82 6.38 -14.51
C ASN A 234 -4.21 5.77 -14.35
N TYR A 235 -5.28 6.54 -14.61
CA TYR A 235 -6.66 6.05 -14.60
C TYR A 235 -6.81 4.88 -15.58
N ARG A 236 -6.43 5.08 -16.84
CA ARG A 236 -6.48 4.02 -17.85
C ARG A 236 -5.58 2.83 -17.49
N LYS A 237 -4.41 3.11 -16.90
CA LYS A 237 -3.43 2.10 -16.51
C LYS A 237 -3.98 1.17 -15.44
N TYR A 238 -4.56 1.71 -14.35
CA TYR A 238 -5.10 0.86 -13.30
C TYR A 238 -6.35 0.09 -13.76
N SER A 239 -7.23 0.70 -14.57
CA SER A 239 -8.39 -0.02 -15.14
C SER A 239 -7.93 -1.18 -16.02
N THR A 240 -6.80 -1.03 -16.72
CA THR A 240 -6.22 -2.11 -17.53
C THR A 240 -5.74 -3.27 -16.65
N TYR A 241 -5.05 -2.98 -15.54
CA TYR A 241 -4.63 -4.02 -14.60
C TYR A 241 -5.80 -4.74 -13.94
N GLU A 242 -6.85 -4.01 -13.54
CA GLU A 242 -8.01 -4.59 -12.87
C GLU A 242 -8.87 -5.45 -13.83
N LEU A 243 -9.43 -4.81 -14.86
CA LEU A 243 -10.49 -5.41 -15.68
C LEU A 243 -9.97 -6.52 -16.60
N ASN A 244 -8.71 -6.40 -17.03
CA ASN A 244 -8.17 -7.24 -18.11
C ASN A 244 -7.06 -8.19 -17.65
N LEU A 245 -6.25 -7.80 -16.66
CA LEU A 245 -5.14 -8.63 -16.16
C LEU A 245 -5.42 -9.25 -14.78
N HIS A 246 -6.45 -8.77 -14.07
CA HIS A 246 -6.76 -9.16 -12.69
C HIS A 246 -5.58 -9.02 -11.72
N ASP A 247 -4.71 -8.03 -11.97
CA ASP A 247 -3.53 -7.73 -11.16
C ASP A 247 -3.88 -6.67 -10.11
N ILE A 248 -4.34 -7.15 -8.95
CA ILE A 248 -4.77 -6.29 -7.84
C ILE A 248 -3.63 -5.43 -7.29
N PRO A 249 -2.39 -5.93 -7.07
CA PRO A 249 -1.28 -5.08 -6.60
C PRO A 249 -1.02 -3.86 -7.50
N ASN A 250 -0.92 -4.07 -8.82
CA ASN A 250 -0.69 -2.96 -9.74
C ASN A 250 -1.93 -2.05 -9.89
N ALA A 251 -3.14 -2.62 -9.94
CA ALA A 251 -4.37 -1.83 -9.95
C ALA A 251 -4.45 -0.91 -8.73
N ARG A 252 -4.17 -1.44 -7.52
CA ARG A 252 -4.14 -0.67 -6.27
C ARG A 252 -3.14 0.49 -6.33
N LYS A 253 -1.91 0.22 -6.78
CA LYS A 253 -0.83 1.22 -6.88
C LYS A 253 -1.21 2.39 -7.80
N TYR A 254 -1.60 2.11 -9.05
CA TYR A 254 -1.90 3.17 -10.02
C TYR A 254 -3.25 3.85 -9.77
N CYS A 255 -4.18 3.17 -9.09
CA CYS A 255 -5.42 3.77 -8.60
C CYS A 255 -5.13 4.79 -7.49
N PHE A 256 -4.23 4.47 -6.56
CA PHE A 256 -3.77 5.43 -5.54
C PHE A 256 -3.15 6.68 -6.16
N GLU A 257 -2.27 6.53 -7.16
CA GLU A 257 -1.68 7.66 -7.87
C GLU A 257 -2.75 8.53 -8.55
N THR A 258 -3.76 7.91 -9.18
CA THR A 258 -4.90 8.64 -9.75
C THR A 258 -5.66 9.40 -8.67
N TYR A 259 -6.09 8.73 -7.61
CA TYR A 259 -6.87 9.30 -6.50
C TYR A 259 -6.14 10.47 -5.82
N LYS A 260 -4.83 10.37 -5.66
CA LYS A 260 -3.97 11.37 -5.00
C LYS A 260 -3.96 12.72 -5.73
N TYR A 261 -4.00 12.71 -7.06
CA TYR A 261 -3.88 13.92 -7.88
C TYR A 261 -5.18 14.35 -8.59
N ALA A 262 -6.20 13.50 -8.62
CA ALA A 262 -7.48 13.84 -9.26
C ALA A 262 -8.14 15.05 -8.57
N THR A 263 -8.53 16.04 -9.36
CA THR A 263 -9.28 17.22 -8.91
C THR A 263 -10.79 16.98 -8.98
N ASP A 264 -11.59 17.85 -8.38
CA ASP A 264 -13.06 17.80 -8.48
C ASP A 264 -13.57 18.23 -9.87
N GLU A 265 -12.67 18.60 -10.79
CA GLU A 265 -13.01 18.99 -12.15
C GLU A 265 -13.36 17.76 -12.99
N LYS A 266 -14.54 17.77 -13.60
CA LYS A 266 -14.95 16.74 -14.55
C LYS A 266 -14.14 16.92 -15.84
N VAL A 267 -13.26 15.99 -16.17
CA VAL A 267 -12.60 15.95 -17.49
C VAL A 267 -13.43 15.10 -18.47
N ILE A 268 -13.31 15.42 -19.75
CA ILE A 268 -14.32 15.24 -20.82
C ILE A 268 -14.22 13.85 -21.52
N GLY A 269 -15.31 13.05 -21.47
CA GLY A 269 -15.79 12.00 -22.42
C GLY A 269 -15.41 10.52 -22.14
N GLN A 270 -16.19 9.46 -22.47
CA GLN A 270 -17.64 9.25 -22.68
C GLN A 270 -18.26 8.75 -21.35
N GLU A 271 -19.43 9.28 -21.01
CA GLU A 271 -20.13 9.17 -19.72
C GLU A 271 -19.54 10.04 -18.60
N GLY A 272 -20.41 10.72 -17.84
CA GLY A 272 -20.05 11.76 -16.87
C GLY A 272 -19.42 11.24 -15.58
N VAL A 273 -18.40 10.38 -15.69
CA VAL A 273 -17.66 9.80 -14.57
C VAL A 273 -16.72 10.85 -13.99
N ASN A 274 -16.84 11.10 -12.69
CA ASN A 274 -15.88 11.88 -11.94
C ASN A 274 -14.70 10.96 -11.57
N ILE A 275 -13.55 11.14 -12.21
CA ILE A 275 -12.35 10.31 -11.99
C ILE A 275 -11.96 10.26 -10.51
N LYS A 276 -12.14 11.34 -9.76
CA LYS A 276 -11.82 11.39 -8.33
C LYS A 276 -12.74 10.50 -7.51
N ASP A 277 -14.04 10.59 -7.73
CA ASP A 277 -15.03 9.77 -7.00
C ASP A 277 -14.86 8.29 -7.34
N ASP A 278 -14.61 8.00 -8.62
CA ASP A 278 -14.42 6.64 -9.12
C ASP A 278 -13.15 6.01 -8.56
N SER A 279 -12.01 6.71 -8.65
CA SER A 279 -10.73 6.24 -8.09
C SER A 279 -10.75 6.12 -6.57
N ASP A 280 -11.47 6.97 -5.82
CA ASP A 280 -11.65 6.79 -4.37
C ASP A 280 -12.41 5.50 -4.04
N SER A 281 -13.50 5.23 -4.77
CA SER A 281 -14.29 4.00 -4.61
C SER A 281 -13.47 2.76 -4.97
N ASP A 282 -12.80 2.80 -6.12
CA ASP A 282 -11.96 1.73 -6.64
C ASP A 282 -10.77 1.45 -5.72
N PHE A 283 -10.10 2.49 -5.22
CA PHE A 283 -8.98 2.31 -4.31
C PHE A 283 -9.40 1.55 -3.05
N LYS A 284 -10.55 1.87 -2.46
CA LYS A 284 -11.10 1.13 -1.30
C LYS A 284 -11.38 -0.33 -1.62
N LYS A 285 -11.84 -0.63 -2.84
CA LYS A 285 -12.09 -1.99 -3.32
C LYS A 285 -10.77 -2.76 -3.47
N TYR A 286 -9.78 -2.19 -4.17
CA TYR A 286 -8.49 -2.84 -4.41
C TYR A 286 -7.68 -3.00 -3.13
N GLU A 287 -7.75 -2.02 -2.23
CA GLU A 287 -7.15 -2.08 -0.91
C GLU A 287 -7.68 -3.26 -0.10
N ARG A 288 -9.01 -3.46 -0.06
CA ARG A 288 -9.61 -4.60 0.62
C ARG A 288 -9.19 -5.92 -0.03
N ALA A 289 -9.25 -6.00 -1.36
CA ALA A 289 -8.86 -7.19 -2.09
C ALA A 289 -7.38 -7.54 -1.86
N PHE A 290 -6.50 -6.54 -1.86
CA PHE A 290 -5.07 -6.71 -1.57
C PHE A 290 -4.83 -7.22 -0.15
N SER A 291 -5.48 -6.61 0.85
CA SER A 291 -5.42 -7.07 2.24
C SER A 291 -5.86 -8.53 2.38
N ASP A 292 -7.00 -8.89 1.80
CA ASP A 292 -7.57 -10.23 1.90
C ASP A 292 -6.64 -11.30 1.30
N MET A 293 -5.94 -10.98 0.20
CA MET A 293 -5.00 -11.90 -0.43
C MET A 293 -3.57 -11.83 0.12
N PHE A 294 -3.21 -10.80 0.89
CA PHE A 294 -1.81 -10.51 1.28
C PHE A 294 -1.10 -11.71 1.90
N LEU A 295 -1.74 -12.40 2.85
CA LEU A 295 -1.14 -13.55 3.53
C LEU A 295 -1.01 -14.81 2.66
N SER A 296 -1.75 -14.87 1.55
CA SER A 296 -1.69 -15.96 0.58
C SER A 296 -0.62 -15.75 -0.50
N GLN A 297 -0.02 -14.56 -0.57
CA GLN A 297 1.03 -14.25 -1.53
C GLN A 297 2.30 -15.08 -1.28
N PRO A 298 3.13 -15.31 -2.32
CA PRO A 298 4.46 -15.87 -2.17
C PRO A 298 5.25 -15.15 -1.08
N TYR A 299 6.13 -15.89 -0.39
CA TYR A 299 6.84 -15.35 0.77
C TYR A 299 7.58 -14.05 0.47
N ASN A 300 8.22 -13.95 -0.71
CA ASN A 300 8.98 -12.75 -1.08
C ASN A 300 8.11 -11.50 -1.21
N ASP A 301 6.87 -11.63 -1.67
CA ASP A 301 5.96 -10.49 -1.86
C ASP A 301 5.34 -10.01 -0.54
N ARG A 302 5.20 -10.92 0.44
CA ARG A 302 4.73 -10.63 1.81
C ARG A 302 5.85 -10.56 2.86
N LYS A 303 7.11 -10.60 2.43
CA LYS A 303 8.27 -10.77 3.32
C LYS A 303 8.41 -9.62 4.30
N VAL A 304 8.33 -8.39 3.77
CA VAL A 304 8.51 -7.15 4.52
C VAL A 304 7.20 -6.37 4.49
N LEU A 305 6.71 -6.00 5.68
CA LEU A 305 5.47 -5.25 5.84
C LEU A 305 5.77 -3.94 6.58
N MET A 306 5.18 -2.85 6.09
CA MET A 306 5.17 -1.55 6.75
C MET A 306 3.71 -1.10 6.97
N PRO A 307 3.18 -1.24 8.19
CA PRO A 307 1.89 -0.69 8.54
C PRO A 307 1.96 0.85 8.57
N VAL A 308 1.02 1.52 7.90
CA VAL A 308 0.94 2.99 7.86
C VAL A 308 -0.44 3.48 8.33
N ARG A 309 -0.54 4.75 8.73
CA ARG A 309 -1.85 5.35 9.04
C ARG A 309 -2.50 5.99 7.81
N GLU A 310 -1.66 6.50 6.92
CA GLU A 310 -2.02 7.16 5.68
C GLU A 310 -1.01 6.74 4.62
N TYR A 311 -1.49 6.61 3.39
CA TYR A 311 -0.63 6.28 2.26
C TYR A 311 0.03 7.55 1.72
N VAL A 312 1.31 7.44 1.40
CA VAL A 312 2.08 8.52 0.75
C VAL A 312 2.55 8.12 -0.64
N ASP A 313 2.84 6.83 -0.80
CA ASP A 313 3.36 6.18 -2.00
C ASP A 313 3.11 4.66 -1.84
N LEU A 314 2.97 3.96 -2.97
CA LEU A 314 2.76 2.52 -3.09
C LEU A 314 3.63 1.89 -4.20
N ASP A 315 4.67 2.58 -4.68
CA ASP A 315 5.61 2.10 -5.72
C ASP A 315 6.71 1.16 -5.19
N GLN A 316 6.54 0.63 -3.98
CA GLN A 316 7.53 -0.23 -3.35
C GLN A 316 7.49 -1.63 -3.94
N THR A 317 8.67 -2.19 -4.20
CA THR A 317 8.88 -3.55 -4.70
C THR A 317 9.19 -4.53 -3.55
N TYR A 318 9.99 -4.11 -2.57
CA TYR A 318 10.40 -4.97 -1.46
C TYR A 318 9.56 -4.77 -0.19
N ILE A 319 8.97 -3.59 -0.01
CA ILE A 319 8.14 -3.26 1.16
C ILE A 319 6.66 -3.29 0.78
N SER A 320 5.89 -4.21 1.36
CA SER A 320 4.44 -4.13 1.32
C SER A 320 3.91 -3.07 2.29
N VAL A 321 3.23 -2.06 1.77
CA VAL A 321 2.66 -0.95 2.56
C VAL A 321 1.15 -1.13 2.72
N ILE A 322 0.67 -1.28 3.95
CA ILE A 322 -0.76 -1.51 4.27
C ILE A 322 -1.21 -0.57 5.39
N ASN A 323 -2.43 -0.07 5.31
CA ASN A 323 -3.03 0.75 6.35
C ASN A 323 -3.29 -0.10 7.59
N ILE A 324 -2.93 0.38 8.78
CA ILE A 324 -3.16 -0.32 10.05
C ILE A 324 -4.61 -0.77 10.21
N LYS A 325 -5.58 0.02 9.72
CA LYS A 325 -7.01 -0.31 9.82
C LYS A 325 -7.46 -1.43 8.87
N ASN A 326 -6.67 -1.71 7.85
CA ASN A 326 -6.93 -2.69 6.82
C ASN A 326 -5.91 -3.84 6.87
N LEU A 327 -5.20 -4.03 7.99
CA LEU A 327 -4.32 -5.18 8.11
C LEU A 327 -5.15 -6.47 8.13
N PRO A 328 -4.71 -7.54 7.43
CA PRO A 328 -5.30 -8.85 7.60
C PRO A 328 -5.00 -9.40 9.00
N SER A 329 -5.56 -10.57 9.34
CA SER A 329 -5.37 -11.24 10.64
C SER A 329 -3.91 -11.66 10.86
N ILE A 330 -3.08 -10.69 11.27
CA ILE A 330 -1.67 -10.84 11.58
C ILE A 330 -1.47 -10.78 13.09
N THR A 331 -0.72 -11.74 13.61
CA THR A 331 -0.23 -11.78 14.98
C THR A 331 1.10 -11.01 15.07
N PHE A 332 1.06 -9.91 15.81
CA PHE A 332 2.24 -9.12 16.17
C PHE A 332 2.59 -9.33 17.66
N PRO A 333 3.83 -9.01 18.09
CA PRO A 333 4.18 -8.98 19.51
C PRO A 333 3.37 -7.93 20.29
N ILE A 334 3.33 -8.08 21.61
CA ILE A 334 2.61 -7.16 22.50
C ILE A 334 3.10 -5.72 22.27
N GLY A 335 2.16 -4.78 22.09
CA GLY A 335 2.44 -3.37 21.82
C GLY A 335 2.60 -2.99 20.34
N HIS A 336 2.47 -3.96 19.43
CA HIS A 336 2.48 -3.76 17.98
C HIS A 336 1.09 -4.06 17.36
N PRO A 337 0.80 -3.64 16.10
CA PRO A 337 1.67 -2.93 15.16
C PRO A 337 1.89 -1.45 15.50
N VAL A 338 3.06 -0.93 15.12
CA VAL A 338 3.42 0.48 15.21
C VAL A 338 3.51 1.04 13.80
N ALA A 339 2.89 2.20 13.59
CA ALA A 339 2.90 2.86 12.29
C ALA A 339 4.33 3.25 11.87
N ASN A 340 4.62 3.07 10.59
CA ASN A 340 5.91 3.39 9.95
C ASN A 340 7.10 2.58 10.51
N GLN A 341 6.83 1.44 11.13
CA GLN A 341 7.85 0.47 11.52
C GLN A 341 7.84 -0.71 10.54
N LEU A 342 9.03 -1.24 10.21
CA LEU A 342 9.16 -2.44 9.39
C LEU A 342 8.96 -3.71 10.22
N TYR A 343 8.33 -4.69 9.58
CA TYR A 343 8.12 -6.03 10.09
C TYR A 343 8.55 -7.07 9.07
N ILE A 344 9.07 -8.19 9.57
CA ILE A 344 9.39 -9.37 8.77
C ILE A 344 8.37 -10.46 9.06
N GLY A 345 7.77 -10.99 7.99
CA GLY A 345 6.89 -12.15 8.06
C GLY A 345 7.68 -13.42 8.33
N HIS A 346 7.13 -14.31 9.15
CA HIS A 346 7.70 -15.63 9.38
C HIS A 346 7.62 -16.46 8.09
N PRO A 347 8.69 -17.15 7.69
CA PRO A 347 8.75 -17.89 6.41
C PRO A 347 7.68 -18.98 6.31
N TYR A 348 7.38 -19.65 7.43
CA TYR A 348 6.46 -20.79 7.47
C TYR A 348 5.11 -20.53 8.17
N LEU A 349 4.92 -19.36 8.77
CA LEU A 349 3.70 -18.99 9.49
C LEU A 349 3.19 -17.68 8.91
N PRO A 350 2.28 -17.72 7.91
CA PRO A 350 1.87 -16.52 7.20
C PRO A 350 1.35 -15.39 8.09
N GLN A 351 0.69 -15.74 9.21
CA GLN A 351 0.10 -14.76 10.13
C GLN A 351 1.09 -14.18 11.13
N LYS A 352 2.34 -14.66 11.26
CA LYS A 352 3.28 -14.18 12.28
C LYS A 352 4.23 -13.14 11.69
N TYR A 353 4.20 -11.92 12.21
CA TYR A 353 5.12 -10.84 11.82
C TYR A 353 5.85 -10.26 13.02
N ILE A 354 7.15 -10.03 12.86
CA ILE A 354 8.07 -9.65 13.93
C ILE A 354 8.76 -8.33 13.56
N PRO A 355 9.04 -7.42 14.49
CA PRO A 355 9.80 -6.20 14.22
C PRO A 355 11.11 -6.49 13.48
N PHE A 356 11.38 -5.70 12.43
CA PHE A 356 12.55 -5.84 11.57
C PHE A 356 13.89 -5.72 12.34
N GLU A 357 13.91 -5.05 13.48
CA GLU A 357 15.11 -4.90 14.29
C GLU A 357 15.53 -6.20 14.99
N ASN A 358 14.57 -7.06 15.31
CA ASN A 358 14.77 -8.20 16.21
C ASN A 358 14.50 -9.55 15.55
N TYR A 359 14.01 -9.58 14.30
CA TYR A 359 13.53 -10.83 13.68
C TYR A 359 14.59 -11.93 13.63
N GLN A 360 15.88 -11.59 13.47
CA GLN A 360 16.95 -12.59 13.43
C GLN A 360 17.09 -13.31 14.77
N LEU A 361 17.10 -12.55 15.87
CA LEU A 361 17.16 -13.09 17.22
C LEU A 361 15.91 -13.93 17.51
N GLU A 362 14.72 -13.40 17.22
CA GLU A 362 13.46 -14.11 17.49
C GLU A 362 13.33 -15.41 16.68
N PHE A 363 13.71 -15.43 15.39
CA PHE A 363 13.70 -16.66 14.59
C PHE A 363 14.71 -17.69 15.09
N ILE A 364 15.88 -17.23 15.57
CA ILE A 364 16.90 -18.13 16.12
C ILE A 364 16.43 -18.70 17.46
N GLU A 365 15.85 -17.88 18.34
CA GLU A 365 15.23 -18.36 19.58
C GLU A 365 14.11 -19.37 19.30
N ASP A 366 13.20 -19.07 18.37
CA ASP A 366 12.12 -19.98 17.99
C ASP A 366 12.67 -21.32 17.47
N LYS A 367 13.68 -21.29 16.59
CA LYS A 367 14.34 -22.51 16.08
C LYS A 367 14.99 -23.32 17.19
N VAL A 368 15.77 -22.67 18.06
CA VAL A 368 16.47 -23.35 19.16
C VAL A 368 15.47 -23.99 20.11
N ARG A 369 14.40 -23.26 20.48
CA ARG A 369 13.36 -23.78 21.37
C ARG A 369 12.67 -25.00 20.77
N GLU A 370 12.30 -24.96 19.49
CA GLU A 370 11.68 -26.11 18.82
C GLU A 370 12.65 -27.30 18.75
N PHE A 371 13.93 -27.07 18.43
CA PHE A 371 14.94 -28.13 18.43
C PHE A 371 15.10 -28.76 19.83
N CYS A 372 15.19 -27.95 20.88
CA CYS A 372 15.28 -28.43 22.25
C CYS A 372 14.04 -29.25 22.64
N GLN A 373 12.85 -28.83 22.23
CA GLN A 373 11.61 -29.58 22.46
C GLN A 373 11.63 -30.93 21.75
N ILE A 374 12.09 -30.98 20.50
CA ILE A 374 12.28 -32.22 19.74
C ILE A 374 13.30 -33.12 20.45
N ALA A 375 14.46 -32.59 20.83
CA ALA A 375 15.49 -33.34 21.54
C ALA A 375 14.98 -33.92 22.87
N GLN A 376 14.21 -33.16 23.64
CA GLN A 376 13.57 -33.63 24.87
C GLN A 376 12.58 -34.76 24.59
N SER A 377 11.71 -34.60 23.60
CA SER A 377 10.75 -35.64 23.18
C SER A 377 11.42 -36.88 22.62
N LEU A 378 12.68 -36.77 22.16
CA LEU A 378 13.53 -37.89 21.76
C LEU A 378 14.31 -38.54 22.90
N GLY A 379 14.05 -38.13 24.15
CA GLY A 379 14.66 -38.70 25.34
C GLY A 379 16.07 -38.19 25.59
N ALA A 380 16.30 -36.89 25.39
CA ALA A 380 17.53 -36.23 25.83
C ALA A 380 17.68 -36.35 27.36
N VAL A 381 18.89 -36.68 27.82
CA VAL A 381 19.31 -36.63 29.24
C VAL A 381 20.07 -35.36 29.55
N GLU A 382 20.62 -34.71 28.53
CA GLU A 382 21.32 -33.44 28.65
C GLU A 382 21.23 -32.68 27.34
N ILE A 383 20.97 -31.38 27.43
CA ILE A 383 21.07 -30.43 26.33
C ILE A 383 21.97 -29.29 26.81
N SER A 384 23.00 -28.99 26.03
CA SER A 384 23.89 -27.87 26.27
C SER A 384 24.02 -27.05 25.00
N ILE A 385 23.93 -25.73 25.14
CA ILE A 385 24.04 -24.78 24.04
C ILE A 385 25.26 -23.91 24.28
N GLU A 386 26.15 -23.88 23.30
CA GLU A 386 27.35 -23.06 23.29
C GLU A 386 27.35 -22.17 22.05
N THR A 387 27.83 -20.93 22.20
CA THR A 387 28.07 -20.06 21.05
C THR A 387 29.52 -20.23 20.60
N GLU A 388 29.75 -20.71 19.38
CA GLU A 388 31.07 -20.77 18.77
C GLU A 388 31.44 -19.35 18.28
N ASN A 389 32.24 -18.62 19.06
CA ASN A 389 32.69 -17.26 18.73
C ASN A 389 33.32 -17.21 17.34
N SER A 390 32.66 -16.56 16.40
CA SER A 390 33.17 -16.28 15.05
C SER A 390 34.00 -15.00 15.03
N SER A 391 35.07 -14.94 15.82
CA SER A 391 36.17 -14.03 15.49
C SER A 391 37.52 -14.64 15.83
N GLN A 392 38.31 -14.86 14.78
CA GLN A 392 39.76 -14.83 14.87
C GLN A 392 40.19 -13.47 15.44
N SER A 393 40.29 -13.37 16.75
CA SER A 393 41.36 -12.63 17.40
C SER A 393 41.49 -13.09 18.85
N ASN A 394 42.64 -13.68 19.15
CA ASN A 394 43.05 -14.03 20.50
C ASN A 394 42.92 -12.80 21.41
N SER A 395 41.93 -12.80 22.30
CA SER A 395 42.12 -12.24 23.63
C SER A 395 41.29 -13.04 24.63
N SER A 396 42.00 -13.84 25.41
CA SER A 396 41.50 -14.53 26.58
C SER A 396 40.93 -13.53 27.58
N ARG A 397 39.62 -13.58 27.83
CA ARG A 397 39.04 -13.13 29.10
C ARG A 397 38.00 -14.13 29.56
N ASN A 398 38.35 -14.82 30.64
CA ASN A 398 37.49 -15.71 31.40
C ASN A 398 36.22 -14.95 31.82
N TYR A 399 35.06 -15.39 31.35
CA TYR A 399 33.79 -15.11 31.99
C TYR A 399 33.40 -16.33 32.83
N SER A 400 33.67 -16.23 34.13
CA SER A 400 33.01 -17.03 35.15
C SER A 400 32.00 -16.12 35.84
N SER A 401 30.73 -16.19 35.45
CA SER A 401 29.65 -15.60 36.22
C SER A 401 28.80 -16.73 36.78
N ASN A 402 29.07 -17.10 38.02
CA ASN A 402 28.08 -17.77 38.86
C ASN A 402 26.90 -16.82 39.01
N ILE A 403 25.71 -17.23 38.60
CA ILE A 403 24.46 -16.57 39.01
C ILE A 403 23.58 -17.63 39.63
N ASP A 404 23.63 -17.63 40.96
CA ASP A 404 22.62 -18.19 41.83
C ASP A 404 21.32 -17.36 41.69
N GLY A 405 20.18 -18.05 41.79
CA GLY A 405 18.78 -17.62 41.72
C GLY A 405 18.41 -16.12 41.68
N GLY A 406 17.58 -15.77 40.69
CA GLY A 406 16.74 -14.57 40.72
C GLY A 406 16.24 -14.15 39.33
N ILE A 407 14.99 -14.47 39.01
CA ILE A 407 14.27 -14.00 37.81
C ILE A 407 14.08 -12.49 37.92
N ASP A 408 14.60 -11.72 36.97
CA ASP A 408 14.20 -10.31 36.78
C ASP A 408 14.22 -9.96 35.28
N TYR A 409 13.11 -10.26 34.59
CA TYR A 409 12.86 -9.75 33.23
C TYR A 409 12.29 -8.34 33.34
N LYS A 410 13.16 -7.33 33.20
CA LYS A 410 12.72 -5.94 33.04
C LYS A 410 13.55 -5.22 31.98
N VAL A 411 13.23 -5.47 30.71
CA VAL A 411 13.70 -4.63 29.60
C VAL A 411 13.01 -3.27 29.71
N SER A 412 13.70 -2.32 30.34
CA SER A 412 13.26 -0.93 30.45
C SER A 412 13.80 -0.14 29.27
N SER A 413 12.91 0.25 28.36
CA SER A 413 13.17 1.28 27.35
C SER A 413 13.19 2.66 28.01
N ALA A 414 14.31 2.99 28.68
CA ALA A 414 14.54 4.33 29.22
C ALA A 414 15.88 4.89 28.71
N LYS A 415 15.76 6.05 28.05
CA LYS A 415 16.82 6.88 27.48
C LYS A 415 18.07 6.96 28.36
N GLY A 416 19.20 6.51 27.82
CA GLY A 416 20.52 6.76 28.36
C GLY A 416 21.57 6.47 27.29
N GLY A 417 22.18 7.51 26.75
CA GLY A 417 23.16 7.40 25.68
C GLY A 417 24.39 6.60 26.08
N LEU A 418 24.51 5.41 25.51
CA LEU A 418 25.76 4.67 25.40
C LEU A 418 25.94 4.37 23.91
N LYS A 419 26.89 5.07 23.28
CA LYS A 419 27.41 4.70 21.95
C LYS A 419 28.03 3.31 22.10
N ARG A 420 27.29 2.27 21.70
CA ARG A 420 27.76 0.89 21.61
C ARG A 420 27.83 0.50 20.14
N ASP A 421 28.99 -0.02 19.75
CA ASP A 421 29.33 -0.53 18.42
C ASP A 421 28.33 -1.62 18.01
N GLY A 422 27.56 -1.39 16.94
CA GLY A 422 26.35 -2.16 16.62
C GLY A 422 26.56 -3.63 16.20
N SER A 423 27.79 -4.06 15.88
CA SER A 423 28.05 -5.42 15.36
C SER A 423 28.30 -6.48 16.45
N ARG A 424 28.76 -6.08 17.64
CA ARG A 424 29.04 -7.01 18.75
C ARG A 424 27.81 -7.42 19.56
N ASN A 425 26.68 -6.72 19.38
CA ASN A 425 25.49 -6.91 20.19
C ASN A 425 24.76 -8.24 19.90
N LEU A 426 24.62 -8.67 18.63
CA LEU A 426 23.81 -9.86 18.32
C LEU A 426 24.38 -11.14 18.94
N ILE A 427 25.69 -11.37 18.86
CA ILE A 427 26.32 -12.55 19.46
C ILE A 427 26.17 -12.52 20.99
N GLU A 428 26.41 -11.37 21.62
CA GLU A 428 26.23 -11.21 23.07
C GLU A 428 24.77 -11.40 23.50
N GLU A 429 23.81 -10.85 22.76
CA GLU A 429 22.37 -10.98 23.01
C GLU A 429 21.91 -12.43 22.84
N ILE A 430 22.32 -13.11 21.77
CA ILE A 430 22.05 -14.54 21.56
C ILE A 430 22.65 -15.37 22.69
N SER A 431 23.92 -15.14 23.05
CA SER A 431 24.56 -15.86 24.15
C SER A 431 23.81 -15.62 25.47
N GLN A 432 23.41 -14.39 25.77
CA GLN A 432 22.66 -14.09 27.00
C GLN A 432 21.25 -14.69 26.99
N ALA A 433 20.57 -14.68 25.85
CA ALA A 433 19.20 -15.16 25.73
C ALA A 433 19.09 -16.69 25.65
N ILE A 434 20.10 -17.36 25.09
CA ILE A 434 20.00 -18.78 24.66
C ILE A 434 21.00 -19.70 25.39
N ASN A 435 21.99 -19.19 26.14
CA ASN A 435 22.89 -20.06 26.91
C ASN A 435 22.10 -20.94 27.89
N LEU A 436 22.10 -22.24 27.60
CA LEU A 436 21.26 -23.21 28.27
C LEU A 436 22.08 -24.46 28.55
N HIS A 437 22.05 -24.90 29.80
CA HIS A 437 22.51 -26.22 30.20
C HIS A 437 21.42 -26.87 31.05
N GLN A 438 20.80 -27.91 30.52
CA GLN A 438 19.70 -28.60 31.17
C GLN A 438 19.96 -30.11 31.16
N THR A 439 19.64 -30.74 32.29
CA THR A 439 19.68 -32.20 32.46
C THR A 439 18.28 -32.72 32.70
N PHE A 440 18.00 -33.91 32.18
CA PHE A 440 16.67 -34.52 32.21
C PHE A 440 16.75 -36.00 32.58
N ALA A 441 15.63 -36.55 33.07
CA ALA A 441 15.46 -37.97 33.33
C ALA A 441 14.30 -38.51 32.46
N PRO A 442 14.50 -38.67 31.14
CA PRO A 442 13.45 -39.09 30.22
C PRO A 442 13.01 -40.53 30.50
N THR A 443 11.70 -40.75 30.56
CA THR A 443 11.09 -42.08 30.80
C THR A 443 10.18 -42.54 29.66
N LYS A 444 9.64 -41.59 28.90
CA LYS A 444 8.72 -41.85 27.78
C LYS A 444 9.47 -42.35 26.54
N GLN A 445 8.76 -43.11 25.70
CA GLN A 445 9.27 -43.48 24.39
C GLN A 445 9.48 -42.24 23.51
N PRO A 446 10.55 -42.20 22.71
CA PRO A 446 10.79 -41.11 21.77
C PRO A 446 9.60 -40.85 20.83
N CYS A 447 9.21 -39.58 20.68
CA CYS A 447 8.19 -39.13 19.73
C CYS A 447 8.53 -37.74 19.17
N LEU A 448 7.81 -37.31 18.12
CA LEU A 448 7.82 -35.91 17.72
C LEU A 448 6.82 -35.12 18.58
N PRO A 449 7.16 -33.89 18.99
CA PRO A 449 6.18 -32.96 19.56
C PRO A 449 5.06 -32.64 18.56
N ASP A 450 3.88 -32.31 19.05
CA ASP A 450 2.80 -31.76 18.23
C ASP A 450 3.15 -30.33 17.76
N ASN A 451 2.63 -29.93 16.60
CA ASN A 451 2.71 -28.55 16.06
C ASN A 451 4.14 -28.01 15.77
N THR A 452 5.08 -28.85 15.35
CA THR A 452 6.42 -28.39 14.89
C THR A 452 6.32 -27.56 13.60
N VAL A 453 7.01 -26.43 13.54
CA VAL A 453 7.03 -25.52 12.38
C VAL A 453 8.32 -25.68 11.59
N TRP A 454 9.47 -25.62 12.25
CA TRP A 454 10.79 -25.67 11.65
C TRP A 454 11.19 -27.08 11.24
N TYR A 455 10.86 -28.10 12.01
CA TYR A 455 11.16 -29.51 11.75
C TYR A 455 10.77 -29.95 10.32
N GLN A 456 9.63 -29.47 9.83
CA GLN A 456 9.14 -29.81 8.50
C GLN A 456 10.07 -29.32 7.38
N ASN A 457 10.92 -28.34 7.67
CA ASN A 457 11.81 -27.67 6.73
C ASN A 457 13.31 -27.89 7.04
N GLU A 458 13.66 -28.64 8.10
CA GLU A 458 15.03 -28.88 8.54
C GLU A 458 15.46 -30.35 8.33
N PRO A 459 16.20 -30.69 7.24
CA PRO A 459 16.59 -32.06 6.94
C PRO A 459 17.51 -32.70 7.98
N SER A 460 18.33 -31.91 8.68
CA SER A 460 19.18 -32.42 9.77
C SER A 460 18.35 -32.94 10.93
N TRP A 461 17.25 -32.25 11.26
CA TRP A 461 16.36 -32.64 12.36
C TRP A 461 15.54 -33.89 12.00
N LYS A 462 15.08 -34.01 10.74
CA LYS A 462 14.44 -35.25 10.24
C LYS A 462 15.40 -36.43 10.31
N ARG A 463 16.66 -36.24 9.93
CA ARG A 463 17.70 -37.27 10.03
C ARG A 463 17.98 -37.66 11.48
N LEU A 464 18.07 -36.68 12.38
CA LEU A 464 18.22 -36.91 13.82
C LEU A 464 17.08 -37.81 14.33
N TYR A 465 15.82 -37.48 13.98
CA TYR A 465 14.66 -38.28 14.35
C TYR A 465 14.78 -39.74 13.86
N GLU A 466 15.06 -39.95 12.57
CA GLU A 466 15.21 -41.28 11.98
C GLU A 466 16.33 -42.09 12.64
N GLN A 467 17.50 -41.47 12.83
CA GLN A 467 18.65 -42.11 13.48
C GLN A 467 18.35 -42.47 14.93
N ARG A 468 17.62 -41.61 15.63
CA ARG A 468 17.17 -41.86 17.00
C ARG A 468 16.23 -43.07 17.05
N MET A 469 15.22 -43.14 16.17
CA MET A 469 14.27 -44.25 16.12
C MET A 469 14.93 -45.59 15.77
N ASN A 470 16.01 -45.56 14.98
CA ASN A 470 16.80 -46.75 14.64
C ASN A 470 17.72 -47.24 15.78
N GLY A 471 17.73 -46.56 16.93
CA GLY A 471 18.22 -47.06 18.22
C GLY A 471 19.70 -46.83 18.55
N GLY A 472 20.56 -46.54 17.58
CA GLY A 472 22.01 -46.43 17.81
C GLY A 472 22.52 -45.07 18.32
N LEU A 473 21.70 -44.01 18.26
CA LEU A 473 22.16 -42.64 18.51
C LEU A 473 22.02 -42.25 19.99
N THR A 474 23.15 -42.03 20.67
CA THR A 474 23.22 -41.61 22.08
C THR A 474 23.77 -40.20 22.27
N GLN A 475 24.32 -39.59 21.22
CA GLN A 475 24.82 -38.23 21.22
C GLN A 475 24.61 -37.59 19.85
N HIS A 476 24.28 -36.31 19.83
CA HIS A 476 24.16 -35.49 18.63
C HIS A 476 24.69 -34.08 18.88
N GLU A 477 25.25 -33.46 17.84
CA GLU A 477 25.58 -32.04 17.84
C GLU A 477 24.85 -31.40 16.65
N GLU A 478 23.97 -30.44 16.93
CA GLU A 478 23.32 -29.63 15.91
C GLU A 478 23.95 -28.25 15.86
N ARG A 479 24.15 -27.73 14.65
CA ARG A 479 24.70 -26.39 14.44
C ARG A 479 23.67 -25.49 13.79
N ILE A 480 23.29 -24.41 14.49
CA ILE A 480 22.38 -23.39 13.98
C ILE A 480 23.19 -22.12 13.69
N GLU A 481 23.17 -21.68 12.44
CA GLU A 481 23.87 -20.47 12.00
C GLU A 481 22.87 -19.33 11.81
N THR A 482 23.15 -18.15 12.39
CA THR A 482 22.25 -17.00 12.29
C THR A 482 22.04 -16.57 10.84
N ARG A 483 23.09 -16.64 10.01
CA ARG A 483 23.03 -16.34 8.58
C ARG A 483 22.05 -17.24 7.81
N LYS A 484 21.82 -18.48 8.22
CA LYS A 484 20.84 -19.38 7.56
C LYS A 484 19.39 -19.03 7.92
N SER A 485 19.18 -18.25 8.97
CA SER A 485 17.87 -17.74 9.38
C SER A 485 17.64 -16.28 8.92
N GLN A 486 18.62 -15.68 8.23
CA GLN A 486 18.43 -14.41 7.54
C GLN A 486 17.56 -14.62 6.30
N VAL A 487 16.37 -14.05 6.34
CA VAL A 487 15.39 -14.10 5.24
C VAL A 487 15.52 -12.91 4.27
N VAL A 488 16.27 -11.88 4.67
CA VAL A 488 16.64 -10.72 3.86
C VAL A 488 18.14 -10.79 3.63
N ASP A 489 18.57 -10.90 2.39
CA ASP A 489 20.00 -10.90 2.06
C ASP A 489 20.59 -9.48 2.02
N ASN A 490 21.91 -9.37 1.85
CA ASN A 490 22.59 -8.06 1.88
C ASN A 490 22.14 -7.12 0.76
N HIS A 491 21.80 -7.63 -0.43
CA HIS A 491 21.33 -6.80 -1.54
C HIS A 491 19.90 -6.35 -1.27
N GLU A 492 19.00 -7.30 -0.93
CA GLU A 492 17.62 -6.99 -0.52
C GLU A 492 17.59 -5.98 0.64
N LEU A 493 18.51 -6.09 1.59
CA LEU A 493 18.62 -5.17 2.72
C LEU A 493 18.89 -3.72 2.28
N GLN A 494 19.73 -3.52 1.26
CA GLN A 494 20.00 -2.18 0.73
C GLN A 494 18.81 -1.64 -0.07
N GLU A 495 18.11 -2.49 -0.81
CA GLU A 495 16.91 -2.07 -1.55
C GLU A 495 15.76 -1.70 -0.59
N VAL A 496 15.50 -2.52 0.44
CA VAL A 496 14.54 -2.20 1.52
C VAL A 496 14.92 -0.89 2.21
N LYS A 497 16.22 -0.65 2.46
CA LYS A 497 16.70 0.62 3.02
C LYS A 497 16.37 1.79 2.10
N ALA A 498 16.64 1.67 0.80
CA ALA A 498 16.38 2.73 -0.18
C ALA A 498 14.88 3.05 -0.30
N GLU A 499 14.02 2.02 -0.37
CA GLU A 499 12.57 2.20 -0.39
C GLU A 499 12.04 2.86 0.89
N LEU A 500 12.54 2.46 2.07
CA LEU A 500 12.15 3.08 3.32
C LEU A 500 12.60 4.55 3.39
N GLN A 501 13.79 4.88 2.91
CA GLN A 501 14.29 6.25 2.82
C GLN A 501 13.40 7.12 1.92
N HIS A 502 12.97 6.57 0.77
CA HIS A 502 12.03 7.25 -0.12
C HIS A 502 10.70 7.51 0.59
N LEU A 503 10.10 6.50 1.20
CA LEU A 503 8.85 6.63 1.96
C LEU A 503 8.95 7.68 3.07
N PHE A 504 10.07 7.72 3.81
CA PHE A 504 10.30 8.71 4.85
C PHE A 504 10.42 10.12 4.28
N ALA A 505 11.11 10.30 3.16
CA ALA A 505 11.25 11.59 2.50
C ALA A 505 9.89 12.13 2.03
N VAL A 506 9.10 11.32 1.34
CA VAL A 506 7.78 11.72 0.83
C VAL A 506 6.78 11.96 1.98
N ALA A 507 6.89 11.20 3.08
CA ALA A 507 6.08 11.41 4.29
C ALA A 507 6.55 12.56 5.19
N ASN A 508 7.62 13.29 4.83
CA ASN A 508 8.25 14.31 5.68
C ASN A 508 8.65 13.77 7.08
N LEU A 509 9.10 12.52 7.15
CA LEU A 509 9.60 11.87 8.36
C LEU A 509 11.13 12.01 8.44
N ASN A 510 11.65 12.13 9.67
CA ASN A 510 13.08 12.28 9.88
C ASN A 510 13.83 10.95 9.76
N TRP A 511 14.78 10.88 8.83
CA TRP A 511 15.81 9.83 8.80
C TRP A 511 16.97 10.20 9.73
N ASN A 512 17.39 9.29 10.61
CA ASN A 512 18.49 9.53 11.55
C ASN A 512 19.49 8.37 11.55
N SER A 513 20.67 8.59 12.17
CA SER A 513 21.72 7.58 12.21
C SER A 513 21.31 6.29 12.92
N SER A 514 20.42 6.37 13.93
CA SER A 514 19.94 5.17 14.64
C SER A 514 19.01 4.29 13.79
N LEU A 515 18.30 4.86 12.81
CA LEU A 515 17.56 4.09 11.81
C LEU A 515 18.52 3.48 10.78
N ASP A 516 19.56 4.23 10.40
CA ASP A 516 20.57 3.76 9.46
C ASP A 516 21.32 2.53 9.99
N GLU A 517 21.66 2.54 11.28
CA GLU A 517 22.33 1.44 11.97
C GLU A 517 21.55 0.11 11.89
N LYS A 518 20.21 0.14 11.78
CA LYS A 518 19.35 -1.05 11.67
C LYS A 518 19.54 -1.85 10.37
N PHE A 519 20.15 -1.23 9.36
CA PHE A 519 20.45 -1.84 8.07
C PHE A 519 21.93 -2.24 7.95
N SER A 520 22.67 -2.22 9.05
CA SER A 520 24.06 -2.67 9.07
C SER A 520 24.14 -4.18 9.01
N GLN A 521 25.15 -4.70 8.31
CA GLN A 521 25.39 -6.14 8.25
C GLN A 521 25.69 -6.68 9.66
N GLN A 522 24.88 -7.63 10.11
CA GLN A 522 25.08 -8.32 11.39
C GLN A 522 26.10 -9.46 11.22
N GLU A 523 26.94 -9.67 12.24
CA GLU A 523 27.89 -10.78 12.26
C GLU A 523 27.16 -12.14 12.33
N ASN A 524 27.74 -13.16 11.70
CA ASN A 524 27.18 -14.52 11.74
C ASN A 524 27.60 -15.20 13.04
N ALA A 525 26.63 -15.66 13.85
CA ALA A 525 26.88 -16.48 15.02
C ALA A 525 26.59 -17.94 14.70
N VAL A 526 27.40 -18.86 15.27
CA VAL A 526 27.14 -20.29 15.18
C VAL A 526 26.83 -20.81 16.58
N LEU A 527 25.63 -21.35 16.75
CA LEU A 527 25.21 -22.04 17.96
C LEU A 527 25.46 -23.53 17.79
N SER A 528 26.24 -24.12 18.70
CA SER A 528 26.43 -25.56 18.81
C SER A 528 25.54 -26.08 19.94
N ILE A 529 24.53 -26.88 19.58
CA ILE A 529 23.63 -27.54 20.51
C ILE A 529 24.06 -29.00 20.64
N LYS A 530 24.66 -29.35 21.77
CA LYS A 530 25.09 -30.71 22.08
C LYS A 530 24.01 -31.40 22.91
N VAL A 531 23.59 -32.56 22.44
CA VAL A 531 22.54 -33.37 23.07
C VAL A 531 23.11 -34.74 23.41
N ARG A 532 22.88 -35.21 24.63
CA ARG A 532 23.04 -36.62 25.01
C ARG A 532 21.67 -37.23 25.21
N PHE A 533 21.47 -38.44 24.69
CA PHE A 533 20.23 -39.20 24.80
C PHE A 533 20.41 -40.39 25.75
N ALA A 534 19.32 -40.78 26.41
CA ALA A 534 19.25 -42.09 27.04
C ALA A 534 19.28 -43.18 25.95
N PRO A 535 19.89 -44.35 26.20
CA PRO A 535 19.77 -45.51 25.29
C PRO A 535 18.29 -45.79 24.98
N ILE A 536 17.93 -46.03 23.71
CA ILE A 536 16.51 -46.18 23.35
C ILE A 536 15.87 -47.34 24.11
N GLU A 537 16.65 -48.38 24.36
CA GLU A 537 16.22 -49.57 25.06
C GLU A 537 15.83 -49.24 26.50
N SER A 538 16.44 -48.23 27.13
CA SER A 538 16.12 -47.82 28.49
C SER A 538 14.85 -46.98 28.59
N LEU A 539 14.32 -46.49 27.46
CA LEU A 539 13.10 -45.67 27.40
C LEU A 539 11.87 -46.55 27.17
N GLY A 540 10.79 -46.27 27.89
CA GLY A 540 9.58 -47.11 27.85
C GLY A 540 9.72 -48.49 28.50
N GLN A 541 10.87 -48.84 29.08
CA GLN A 541 11.04 -50.03 29.91
C GLN A 541 10.46 -49.80 31.32
N LEU A 542 9.14 -49.71 31.38
CA LEU A 542 8.37 -50.06 32.57
C LEU A 542 7.40 -51.19 32.20
N SER A 543 7.92 -52.31 31.66
CA SER A 543 7.24 -53.61 31.67
C SER A 543 8.11 -54.75 31.14
N ASN A 544 8.33 -55.75 32.01
CA ASN A 544 8.70 -57.17 31.78
C ASN A 544 10.21 -57.53 31.83
N GLY A 545 10.70 -58.37 32.76
CA GLY A 545 9.99 -59.34 33.58
C GLY A 545 10.77 -59.97 34.74
N SER A 546 10.07 -60.15 35.86
CA SER A 546 9.80 -61.48 36.39
C SER A 546 8.33 -61.49 36.84
N THR A 547 7.59 -62.51 36.44
CA THR A 547 6.13 -62.56 36.53
C THR A 547 5.64 -62.63 37.98
N LYS A 548 5.43 -61.48 38.61
CA LYS A 548 4.14 -61.00 39.18
C LYS A 548 4.39 -59.71 39.99
N ASN A 549 3.82 -58.63 39.45
CA ASN A 549 3.41 -57.38 40.08
C ASN A 549 4.46 -56.53 40.81
N SER A 550 4.94 -55.49 40.11
CA SER A 550 5.13 -54.15 40.69
C SER A 550 5.43 -53.15 39.58
N SER A 551 4.37 -52.62 38.97
CA SER A 551 4.40 -51.43 38.12
C SER A 551 4.19 -50.20 39.00
N ILE A 552 5.01 -49.17 38.84
CA ILE A 552 4.74 -47.83 39.37
C ILE A 552 4.39 -46.92 38.18
N ASN A 553 3.14 -46.99 37.69
CA ASN A 553 2.31 -45.79 37.70
C ASN A 553 2.15 -45.44 39.17
N ASN A 554 2.24 -44.17 39.62
CA ASN A 554 1.84 -43.70 40.97
C ASN A 554 1.03 -44.74 41.77
N ALA A 555 1.72 -45.75 42.31
CA ALA A 555 1.07 -46.87 42.91
C ALA A 555 1.17 -46.46 44.34
N PHE A 556 0.07 -45.92 44.84
CA PHE A 556 -0.29 -46.07 46.22
C PHE A 556 0.38 -47.37 46.72
N SER A 557 1.25 -47.27 47.72
CA SER A 557 1.85 -48.47 48.32
C SER A 557 0.75 -49.46 48.66
N ILE A 558 1.03 -50.76 48.83
CA ILE A 558 0.00 -51.76 49.18
C ILE A 558 -0.89 -51.26 50.33
N LYS A 559 -0.29 -50.53 51.28
CA LYS A 559 -0.97 -49.88 52.39
C LYS A 559 -1.84 -48.69 51.97
N GLU A 560 -1.36 -47.83 51.08
CA GLU A 560 -2.16 -46.71 50.55
C GLU A 560 -3.31 -47.22 49.64
N GLN A 561 -3.13 -48.34 48.93
CA GLN A 561 -4.21 -49.00 48.18
C GLN A 561 -5.26 -49.62 49.10
N GLU A 562 -4.84 -50.26 50.19
CA GLU A 562 -5.75 -50.77 51.21
C GLU A 562 -6.55 -49.63 51.85
N TYR A 563 -5.90 -48.50 52.15
CA TYR A 563 -6.56 -47.29 52.63
C TYR A 563 -7.60 -46.74 51.64
N LEU A 564 -7.25 -46.61 50.36
CA LEU A 564 -8.15 -46.13 49.30
C LEU A 564 -9.27 -47.11 48.97
N THR A 565 -9.03 -48.41 49.11
CA THR A 565 -10.05 -49.44 48.91
C THR A 565 -11.09 -49.38 50.03
N SER A 566 -10.65 -49.28 51.29
CA SER A 566 -11.56 -49.04 52.42
C SER A 566 -12.32 -47.72 52.28
N LEU A 567 -11.66 -46.64 51.82
CA LEU A 567 -12.32 -45.38 51.53
C LEU A 567 -13.41 -45.52 50.46
N LYS A 568 -13.13 -46.25 49.37
CA LYS A 568 -14.13 -46.53 48.32
C LYS A 568 -15.29 -47.38 48.84
N GLU A 569 -15.01 -48.42 49.63
CA GLU A 569 -16.06 -49.25 50.26
C GLU A 569 -16.97 -48.43 51.19
N PHE A 570 -16.43 -47.42 51.89
CA PHE A 570 -17.26 -46.52 52.71
C PHE A 570 -18.04 -45.49 51.90
N LEU A 571 -17.68 -45.26 50.62
CA LEU A 571 -18.33 -44.32 49.71
C LEU A 571 -19.19 -45.02 48.64
N GLU A 572 -19.31 -46.36 48.66
CA GLU A 572 -20.09 -47.11 47.66
C GLU A 572 -21.59 -46.78 47.69
N ASP A 573 -22.13 -46.47 48.88
CA ASP A 573 -23.56 -46.21 49.08
C ASP A 573 -23.91 -44.74 49.44
N ASP A 574 -22.93 -43.90 49.83
CA ASP A 574 -23.13 -42.52 50.27
C ASP A 574 -22.04 -41.57 49.72
N THR A 575 -22.39 -40.32 49.41
CA THR A 575 -21.44 -39.30 48.91
C THR A 575 -20.56 -38.67 49.99
N GLU A 576 -20.86 -38.92 51.28
CA GLU A 576 -20.11 -38.39 52.43
C GLU A 576 -19.89 -39.45 53.53
N LEU A 577 -18.73 -39.43 54.17
CA LEU A 577 -18.39 -40.35 55.26
C LEU A 577 -19.12 -39.98 56.57
N SER A 578 -19.81 -40.94 57.20
CA SER A 578 -20.39 -40.73 58.53
C SER A 578 -19.31 -40.59 59.62
N PRO A 579 -19.64 -39.99 60.79
CA PRO A 579 -18.69 -39.85 61.91
C PRO A 579 -18.13 -41.19 62.42
N ARG A 580 -18.85 -42.29 62.17
CA ARG A 580 -18.42 -43.64 62.55
C ARG A 580 -17.43 -44.22 61.54
N GLU A 581 -17.66 -44.01 60.24
CA GLU A 581 -16.75 -44.41 59.16
C GLU A 581 -15.46 -43.60 59.18
N ARG A 582 -15.52 -42.29 59.39
CA ARG A 582 -14.31 -41.45 59.53
C ARG A 582 -13.41 -41.93 60.68
N LYS A 583 -14.00 -42.28 61.83
CA LYS A 583 -13.25 -42.88 62.97
C LYS A 583 -12.68 -44.28 62.68
N MET A 584 -13.26 -45.01 61.74
CA MET A 584 -12.78 -46.33 61.32
C MET A 584 -11.66 -46.19 60.30
N LEU A 585 -11.82 -45.29 59.33
CA LEU A 585 -10.81 -44.90 58.35
C LEU A 585 -9.55 -44.34 59.02
N ASP A 586 -9.68 -43.49 60.05
CA ASP A 586 -8.55 -42.98 60.84
C ASP A 586 -7.79 -44.08 61.59
N ARG A 587 -8.49 -45.12 62.06
CA ARG A 587 -7.85 -46.29 62.67
C ARG A 587 -7.09 -47.12 61.64
N ILE A 588 -7.65 -47.27 60.44
CA ILE A 588 -7.01 -47.97 59.32
C ILE A 588 -5.75 -47.19 58.89
N ARG A 589 -5.84 -45.85 58.73
CA ARG A 589 -4.69 -44.95 58.49
C ARG A 589 -3.55 -45.18 59.48
N GLN A 590 -3.86 -45.14 60.78
CA GLN A 590 -2.87 -45.33 61.85
C GLN A 590 -2.26 -46.73 61.83
N SER A 591 -3.06 -47.78 61.58
CA SER A 591 -2.57 -49.16 61.49
C SER A 591 -1.66 -49.41 60.29
N LEU A 592 -1.88 -48.66 59.21
CA LEU A 592 -1.10 -48.70 57.98
C LEU A 592 0.13 -47.77 58.03
N GLY A 593 0.20 -46.88 59.02
CA GLY A 593 1.31 -45.95 59.20
C GLY A 593 1.34 -44.83 58.16
N ILE A 594 0.16 -44.41 57.67
CA ILE A 594 0.00 -43.31 56.72
C ILE A 594 -0.16 -42.00 57.52
N SER A 595 0.56 -40.94 57.13
CA SER A 595 0.44 -39.64 57.81
C SER A 595 -0.89 -38.97 57.50
N GLU A 596 -1.28 -37.98 58.31
CA GLU A 596 -2.53 -37.22 58.08
C GLU A 596 -2.49 -36.45 56.76
N GLU A 597 -1.36 -35.78 56.50
CA GLU A 597 -1.13 -35.03 55.26
C GLU A 597 -1.17 -35.96 54.04
N ARG A 598 -0.55 -37.14 54.13
CA ARG A 598 -0.57 -38.10 53.02
C ARG A 598 -1.96 -38.68 52.80
N ALA A 599 -2.72 -38.98 53.85
CA ALA A 599 -4.11 -39.44 53.72
C ALA A 599 -5.00 -38.39 53.04
N ALA A 600 -4.80 -37.10 53.33
CA ALA A 600 -5.52 -36.01 52.66
C ALA A 600 -5.16 -35.91 51.17
N GLU A 601 -3.89 -36.07 50.79
CA GLU A 601 -3.46 -36.14 49.38
C GLU A 601 -4.08 -37.35 48.65
N LEU A 602 -4.15 -38.50 49.32
CA LEU A 602 -4.77 -39.72 48.78
C LEU A 602 -6.28 -39.53 48.54
N GLU A 603 -6.98 -38.91 49.49
CA GLU A 603 -8.40 -38.57 49.37
C GLU A 603 -8.65 -37.56 48.24
N ALA A 604 -7.81 -36.53 48.11
CA ALA A 604 -7.90 -35.56 47.02
C ALA A 604 -7.60 -36.18 45.64
N SER A 605 -6.73 -37.20 45.58
CA SER A 605 -6.39 -37.89 44.32
C SER A 605 -7.52 -38.76 43.74
N LEU A 606 -8.57 -39.01 44.52
CA LEU A 606 -9.79 -39.67 44.06
C LEU A 606 -10.83 -38.70 43.49
N ALA A 607 -10.62 -37.38 43.62
CA ALA A 607 -11.46 -36.40 42.96
C ALA A 607 -11.17 -36.41 41.44
N PRO A 608 -12.19 -36.37 40.56
CA PRO A 608 -11.97 -36.35 39.12
C PRO A 608 -11.11 -35.14 38.72
N GLN A 609 -10.03 -35.37 37.97
CA GLN A 609 -9.25 -34.30 37.35
C GLN A 609 -10.03 -33.79 36.14
N LEU A 610 -10.41 -32.51 36.18
CA LEU A 610 -11.11 -31.82 35.10
C LEU A 610 -10.10 -30.98 34.30
N THR A 611 -10.26 -30.91 32.99
CA THR A 611 -9.60 -29.87 32.18
C THR A 611 -10.21 -28.49 32.48
N GLU A 612 -9.57 -27.39 32.05
CA GLU A 612 -10.11 -26.03 32.23
C GLU A 612 -11.50 -25.89 31.61
N ASP A 613 -11.72 -26.45 30.41
CA ASP A 613 -13.01 -26.50 29.75
C ASP A 613 -14.03 -27.39 30.49
N GLU A 614 -13.61 -28.54 31.03
CA GLU A 614 -14.47 -29.43 31.82
C GLU A 614 -14.86 -28.80 33.17
N GLN A 615 -13.97 -27.98 33.73
CA GLN A 615 -14.21 -27.24 34.95
C GLN A 615 -15.20 -26.08 34.72
N GLU A 616 -15.07 -25.35 33.60
CA GLU A 616 -16.03 -24.33 33.19
C GLU A 616 -17.42 -24.94 32.90
N TYR A 617 -17.46 -26.14 32.31
CA TYR A 617 -18.70 -26.89 32.14
C TYR A 617 -19.33 -27.31 33.48
N LEU A 618 -18.53 -27.84 34.41
CA LEU A 618 -19.00 -28.29 35.72
C LEU A 618 -19.53 -27.13 36.57
N GLU A 619 -18.87 -25.98 36.54
CA GLU A 619 -19.32 -24.77 37.23
C GLU A 619 -20.69 -24.31 36.71
N MET A 620 -20.90 -24.33 35.39
CA MET A 620 -22.20 -24.01 34.79
C MET A 620 -23.28 -25.04 35.15
N TYR A 621 -22.93 -26.33 35.20
CA TYR A 621 -23.84 -27.38 35.64
C TYR A 621 -24.27 -27.19 37.10
N HIS A 622 -23.32 -26.92 38.00
CA HIS A 622 -23.61 -26.63 39.41
C HIS A 622 -24.50 -25.39 39.56
N GLU A 623 -24.30 -24.33 38.76
CA GLU A 623 -25.16 -23.14 38.80
C GLU A 623 -26.63 -23.42 38.44
N TYR A 624 -26.87 -24.40 37.57
CA TYR A 624 -28.23 -24.84 37.24
C TYR A 624 -28.78 -25.83 38.29
N ALA A 625 -27.95 -26.74 38.79
CA ALA A 625 -28.34 -27.74 39.79
C ALA A 625 -28.66 -27.11 41.17
N GLU A 626 -27.98 -26.03 41.57
CA GLU A 626 -28.28 -25.28 42.80
C GLU A 626 -29.69 -24.67 42.80
N LYS A 627 -30.27 -24.43 41.61
CA LYS A 627 -31.62 -23.85 41.44
C LYS A 627 -32.73 -24.91 41.48
N GLY A 628 -32.41 -26.19 41.69
CA GLY A 628 -33.34 -27.31 41.74
C GLY A 628 -33.17 -28.29 40.57
N GLU A 629 -34.22 -29.05 40.22
CA GLU A 629 -34.17 -29.95 39.07
C GLU A 629 -33.91 -29.16 37.77
N ILE A 630 -32.88 -29.59 37.02
CA ILE A 630 -32.48 -28.97 35.76
C ILE A 630 -33.62 -29.09 34.74
N SER A 631 -34.17 -27.95 34.30
CA SER A 631 -35.26 -27.92 33.33
C SER A 631 -34.80 -28.34 31.92
N GLU A 632 -35.73 -28.79 31.06
CA GLU A 632 -35.40 -29.11 29.65
C GLU A 632 -34.69 -27.97 28.91
N LYS A 633 -34.99 -26.72 29.27
CA LYS A 633 -34.39 -25.54 28.64
C LYS A 633 -32.95 -25.35 29.08
N GLU A 634 -32.62 -25.64 30.34
CA GLU A 634 -31.27 -25.58 30.89
C GLU A 634 -30.42 -26.76 30.38
N ARG A 635 -31.02 -27.95 30.27
CA ARG A 635 -30.37 -29.11 29.65
C ARG A 635 -29.91 -28.82 28.21
N ARG A 636 -30.80 -28.24 27.39
CA ARG A 636 -30.45 -27.82 26.02
C ARG A 636 -29.37 -26.73 25.97
N ARG A 637 -29.19 -25.93 27.03
CA ARG A 637 -28.12 -24.92 27.11
C ARG A 637 -26.79 -25.56 27.49
N LEU A 638 -26.79 -26.45 28.48
CA LEU A 638 -25.63 -27.25 28.86
C LEU A 638 -25.11 -28.08 27.68
N ASP A 639 -26.01 -28.73 26.93
CA ASP A 639 -25.63 -29.52 25.76
C ASP A 639 -24.94 -28.68 24.67
N LYS A 640 -25.42 -27.45 24.45
CA LYS A 640 -24.79 -26.51 23.51
C LYS A 640 -23.45 -25.99 24.03
N PHE A 641 -23.34 -25.77 25.33
CA PHE A 641 -22.12 -25.27 25.96
C PHE A 641 -21.01 -26.34 25.92
N ALA A 642 -21.33 -27.58 26.29
CA ALA A 642 -20.43 -28.72 26.13
C ALA A 642 -19.97 -28.93 24.68
N ALA A 643 -20.88 -28.80 23.71
CA ALA A 643 -20.51 -28.92 22.29
C ALA A 643 -19.56 -27.80 21.84
N ALA A 644 -19.70 -26.58 22.37
CA ALA A 644 -18.79 -25.47 22.09
C ALA A 644 -17.40 -25.68 22.71
N LEU A 645 -17.34 -26.35 23.86
CA LEU A 645 -16.12 -26.73 24.57
C LEU A 645 -15.51 -28.07 24.10
N GLY A 646 -16.12 -28.73 23.10
CA GLY A 646 -15.63 -30.01 22.58
C GLY A 646 -15.83 -31.22 23.53
N ILE A 647 -16.69 -31.10 24.55
CA ILE A 647 -16.96 -32.16 25.53
C ILE A 647 -18.00 -33.14 24.97
N SER A 648 -17.69 -34.44 25.01
CA SER A 648 -18.57 -35.50 24.47
C SER A 648 -19.78 -35.79 25.38
N ASP A 649 -20.85 -36.37 24.83
CA ASP A 649 -22.03 -36.81 25.59
C ASP A 649 -21.75 -37.91 26.62
N GLU A 650 -20.69 -38.69 26.39
CA GLU A 650 -20.22 -39.69 27.34
C GLU A 650 -19.47 -39.02 28.50
N ARG A 651 -18.60 -38.06 28.19
CA ARG A 651 -17.83 -37.32 29.19
C ARG A 651 -18.68 -36.40 30.05
N LYS A 652 -19.72 -35.77 29.49
CA LYS A 652 -20.72 -35.01 30.29
C LYS A 652 -21.33 -35.85 31.40
N ARG A 653 -21.71 -37.10 31.11
CA ARG A 653 -22.33 -38.00 32.10
C ARG A 653 -21.37 -38.46 33.19
N GLU A 654 -20.07 -38.36 32.98
CA GLU A 654 -19.05 -38.64 33.99
C GLU A 654 -18.77 -37.42 34.89
N ILE A 655 -19.03 -36.21 34.39
CA ILE A 655 -18.77 -34.93 35.08
C ILE A 655 -19.99 -34.49 35.90
N GLU A 656 -21.21 -34.69 35.39
CA GLU A 656 -22.49 -34.41 36.05
C GLU A 656 -22.83 -35.34 37.21
#